data_AF-A0A2I3SXA8-F1
#
_entry.id   AF-A0A2I3SXA8-F1
#
_cell.length_a   1.000
_cell.length_b   1.000
_cell.length_c   1.000
_cell.angle_alpha   90.00
_cell.angle_beta   90.00
_cell.angle_gamma   90.00
#
_symmetry.space_group_name_H-M   'P 1'
#
loop_
_entity.id
_entity.type
_entity.pdbx_description
1 polymer ?
#
loop_
_entity_poly.entity_id
_entity_poly.type
_entity_poly.pdbx_seq_one_letter_code
_entity_poly.pdbx_strand_id
1 'polypeptide(L)'
;MWPQPRLPPRPAMSEETRQSKLAAAKKKLREYQQRNSPGVPTGAKKKKKIKNGSNPETATSGGCHSPEDIQDILKVLVSDLNRSNGVALPPLDKWKTPKDNAATLQPSDDTVLPGGVPSPGASLTSMAASQNHDADNVPNLMDETKTFSSTESLRQLSQQLNGLVCESATCVNGEGPASSANLKDLESRYQQLAVALDSSYVTNKQLNITIEKLKQQNQEITDQLEEEKKECHQKQGALREQLQVHIQTIGILVSEKAELQTALAHTQHAARQKEGESEDLASRLQYSRRRVGELERALSAVSTQQKKADRYNKELTKERDALRLELYKNTQSNEDLKQEKSELEEKLRVLVTEKAGMQLNLEELQKKLEMTELLLQQFSSRCEAPDANQQLQQAMEERAQLEAHLGQVMESVRQLQMERDKYAENLKGESAMWRQRMQQMSEQVHTLREEKECSMSRVQELETSLAELRNQMAEPPPPEPPAGPSEVEQQLQAEAEHLRKELEGLAGQLQAQVQDNEGLSRLNREQEERLLELERAAELWGEQAEARRQILETMQNDRTTISRALSQNRELKEQLAELQSGFVKLTNENMEITSALQSEQHVKRELGKKLGELQEKLSELKETVELKSQEAQSLQQQRDQYLGHLQQYVAAYQQQVATYQQLTSEKEVLHNQLLLQTQLVDQLQQQEAQGKAVAEMARQELQETQERLEAVTQQNQQLRAQLSLMAHPGEGDGLDREEEEDEEEEEAVAVPQPMPSIPEDLESREAMVAFFNSAVASAEEEQARLRGQLKEQRVRCRRLAHLLASAQKEPEAAAPAPGTGDDSVCGETHRALQGAMEKLQSRFMELMQEKADLKERVEELEHRCIQLSGETDTIGEYIALYQSQRAVLKERHREKEEYISRLAQDKEEMKVKLLELQELVLRLVGDRNEWHGRFLAAAQDPADEPASGAPAPQELGAANQQGDLCEVSLAGSVEPAQGEAREGSPRDNPTAQQIMQLLREMQNPRERPGLGSNPCIPFFYRADENDEVKITVI
;
A
#
# COMPACT_ATOMS: atom_id res chain seq x y z
N MET A 1 59.69 6.16 -1.50
CA MET A 1 59.74 5.52 -2.83
C MET A 1 58.90 4.25 -2.80
N TRP A 2 57.82 4.21 -3.57
CA TRP A 2 57.07 3.00 -3.94
C TRP A 2 56.60 3.21 -5.41
N PRO A 3 56.61 2.20 -6.28
CA PRO A 3 56.27 2.38 -7.69
C PRO A 3 54.74 2.43 -7.91
N GLN A 4 54.26 3.38 -8.71
CA GLN A 4 52.88 3.36 -9.19
C GLN A 4 52.68 2.27 -10.27
N PRO A 5 51.59 1.50 -10.24
CA PRO A 5 51.26 0.55 -11.30
C PRO A 5 50.84 1.28 -12.58
N ARG A 6 51.39 0.88 -13.73
CA ARG A 6 50.94 1.39 -15.04
C ARG A 6 49.64 0.70 -15.43
N LEU A 7 48.58 1.48 -15.65
CA LEU A 7 47.36 0.99 -16.29
C LEU A 7 47.62 0.66 -17.77
N PRO A 8 46.99 -0.38 -18.34
CA PRO A 8 47.09 -0.68 -19.76
C PRO A 8 46.34 0.37 -20.60
N PRO A 9 46.77 0.63 -21.85
CA PRO A 9 46.05 1.54 -22.75
C PRO A 9 44.67 0.96 -23.10
N ARG A 10 43.62 1.79 -23.04
CA ARG A 10 42.28 1.40 -23.51
C ARG A 10 42.29 1.15 -25.02
N PRO A 11 41.53 0.16 -25.54
CA PRO A 11 41.39 -0.04 -26.99
C PRO A 11 40.80 1.20 -27.66
N ALA A 12 41.56 1.79 -28.59
CA ALA A 12 41.09 2.90 -29.42
C ALA A 12 40.09 2.37 -30.46
N MET A 13 38.79 2.45 -30.15
CA MET A 13 37.71 2.20 -31.09
C MET A 13 37.86 3.08 -32.34
N SER A 14 37.86 2.48 -33.53
CA SER A 14 37.95 3.25 -34.78
C SER A 14 36.76 4.19 -34.96
N GLU A 15 37.01 5.32 -35.62
CA GLU A 15 36.01 6.37 -35.93
C GLU A 15 34.78 5.77 -36.63
N GLU A 16 35.00 4.84 -37.55
CA GLU A 16 33.96 4.11 -38.29
C GLU A 16 33.10 3.22 -37.38
N THR A 17 33.71 2.53 -36.41
CA THR A 17 32.98 1.75 -35.40
C THR A 17 32.18 2.66 -34.46
N ARG A 18 32.72 3.85 -34.14
CA ARG A 18 32.02 4.89 -33.36
C ARG A 18 30.80 5.42 -34.11
N GLN A 19 30.95 5.77 -35.39
CA GLN A 19 29.85 6.23 -36.25
C GLN A 19 28.77 5.16 -36.43
N SER A 20 29.16 3.89 -36.66
CA SER A 20 28.23 2.77 -36.79
C SER A 20 27.39 2.55 -35.52
N LYS A 21 28.02 2.51 -34.33
CA LYS A 21 27.29 2.41 -33.06
C LYS A 21 26.39 3.63 -32.80
N LEU A 22 26.81 4.84 -33.20
CA LEU A 22 26.02 6.07 -33.04
C LEU A 22 24.84 6.13 -34.04
N ALA A 23 24.98 5.59 -35.25
CA ALA A 23 23.89 5.39 -36.20
C ALA A 23 22.87 4.35 -35.69
N ALA A 24 23.34 3.23 -35.14
CA ALA A 24 22.48 2.22 -34.51
C ALA A 24 21.71 2.79 -33.30
N ALA A 25 22.36 3.61 -32.46
CA ALA A 25 21.71 4.32 -31.37
C ALA A 25 20.64 5.32 -31.87
N LYS A 26 20.94 6.10 -32.92
CA LYS A 26 19.97 7.01 -33.56
C LYS A 26 18.78 6.25 -34.18
N LYS A 27 19.00 5.04 -34.72
CA LYS A 27 17.91 4.18 -35.21
C LYS A 27 17.01 3.70 -34.06
N LYS A 28 17.59 3.12 -33.00
CA LYS A 28 16.84 2.70 -31.79
C LYS A 28 16.08 3.85 -31.14
N LEU A 29 16.67 5.06 -31.12
CA LEU A 29 16.00 6.26 -30.59
C LEU A 29 14.79 6.67 -31.45
N ARG A 30 14.87 6.59 -32.79
CA ARG A 30 13.72 6.83 -33.67
C ARG A 30 12.62 5.77 -33.51
N GLU A 31 13.00 4.50 -33.37
CA GLU A 31 12.05 3.40 -33.10
C GLU A 31 11.34 3.58 -31.75
N TYR A 32 12.06 4.02 -30.72
CA TYR A 32 11.50 4.37 -29.40
C TYR A 32 10.55 5.59 -29.47
N GLN A 33 10.93 6.64 -30.19
CA GLN A 33 10.08 7.83 -30.40
C GLN A 33 8.82 7.51 -31.22
N GLN A 34 8.89 6.62 -32.21
CA GLN A 34 7.73 6.12 -32.94
C GLN A 34 6.80 5.25 -32.07
N ARG A 35 7.34 4.47 -31.13
CA ARG A 35 6.52 3.72 -30.16
C ARG A 35 5.82 4.61 -29.12
N ASN A 36 6.43 5.72 -28.72
CA ASN A 36 5.94 6.56 -27.62
C ASN A 36 5.28 7.89 -28.07
N SER A 37 4.88 8.00 -29.34
CA SER A 37 4.09 9.14 -29.84
C SER A 37 2.59 8.85 -29.70
N PRO A 38 1.80 9.66 -28.95
CA PRO A 38 0.36 9.42 -28.76
C PRO A 38 -0.43 9.70 -30.05
N GLY A 39 -0.91 8.64 -30.70
CA GLY A 39 -1.63 8.72 -31.97
C GLY A 39 -3.11 9.13 -31.82
N VAL A 40 -3.46 10.31 -32.30
CA VAL A 40 -4.86 10.73 -32.50
C VAL A 40 -5.46 9.99 -33.70
N PRO A 41 -6.64 9.33 -33.57
CA PRO A 41 -7.20 8.51 -34.64
C PRO A 41 -8.07 9.32 -35.63
N THR A 42 -7.44 9.99 -36.60
CA THR A 42 -8.13 10.44 -37.83
C THR A 42 -7.99 9.38 -38.92
N GLY A 43 -9.12 8.86 -39.43
CA GLY A 43 -9.14 7.55 -40.10
C GLY A 43 -9.02 7.51 -41.63
N ALA A 44 -9.01 6.27 -42.11
CA ALA A 44 -9.39 5.79 -43.44
C ALA A 44 -8.51 6.17 -44.67
N LYS A 45 -7.79 5.18 -45.23
CA LYS A 45 -8.28 4.45 -46.43
C LYS A 45 -7.38 3.30 -46.92
N LYS A 46 -8.02 2.34 -47.61
CA LYS A 46 -7.47 1.40 -48.63
C LYS A 46 -6.38 0.41 -48.19
N LYS A 47 -6.78 -0.86 -47.97
CA LYS A 47 -5.97 -2.03 -48.36
C LYS A 47 -6.71 -2.81 -49.45
N LYS A 48 -6.00 -3.18 -50.51
CA LYS A 48 -6.54 -3.74 -51.77
C LYS A 48 -6.33 -5.26 -51.77
N LYS A 49 -7.39 -6.06 -51.83
CA LYS A 49 -7.31 -7.54 -51.93
C LYS A 49 -8.09 -8.05 -53.15
N ILE A 50 -7.38 -8.78 -54.02
CA ILE A 50 -7.93 -9.58 -55.13
C ILE A 50 -8.19 -10.96 -54.51
N LYS A 51 -9.39 -11.58 -54.47
CA LYS A 51 -10.50 -11.84 -55.43
C LYS A 51 -10.35 -13.23 -56.09
N ASN A 52 -11.49 -13.91 -56.20
CA ASN A 52 -11.77 -15.26 -56.74
C ASN A 52 -11.63 -16.40 -55.70
N GLY A 53 -12.66 -17.26 -55.52
CA GLY A 53 -14.01 -17.15 -56.11
C GLY A 53 -15.01 -18.24 -55.68
N SER A 54 -16.23 -18.10 -56.20
CA SER A 54 -17.37 -19.06 -56.24
C SER A 54 -17.97 -19.57 -54.90
N ASN A 55 -19.29 -19.65 -54.70
CA ASN A 55 -20.45 -19.36 -55.59
C ASN A 55 -21.66 -18.77 -54.79
N PRO A 56 -22.77 -18.32 -55.44
CA PRO A 56 -23.72 -17.34 -54.89
C PRO A 56 -25.14 -17.87 -54.58
N GLU A 57 -26.12 -16.95 -54.51
CA GLU A 57 -27.60 -17.07 -54.41
C GLU A 57 -28.22 -16.98 -52.97
N THR A 58 -29.30 -16.21 -52.68
CA THR A 58 -30.01 -15.10 -53.38
C THR A 58 -30.83 -14.23 -52.39
N ALA A 59 -30.85 -12.89 -52.56
CA ALA A 59 -31.83 -11.88 -52.02
C ALA A 59 -31.96 -11.72 -50.47
N THR A 60 -32.54 -10.65 -49.88
CA THR A 60 -33.27 -9.47 -50.42
C THR A 60 -33.07 -8.22 -49.53
N SER A 61 -33.34 -7.03 -50.10
CA SER A 61 -33.79 -5.77 -49.45
C SER A 61 -33.03 -5.19 -48.24
N GLY A 62 -32.37 -4.05 -48.48
CA GLY A 62 -31.70 -3.25 -47.46
C GLY A 62 -32.57 -2.33 -46.58
N GLY A 63 -31.88 -1.51 -45.78
CA GLY A 63 -32.44 -0.52 -44.86
C GLY A 63 -31.47 -0.30 -43.69
N CYS A 64 -30.94 0.92 -43.52
CA CYS A 64 -29.93 1.21 -42.48
C CYS A 64 -30.59 1.50 -41.14
N HIS A 65 -30.19 0.80 -40.06
CA HIS A 65 -30.29 1.30 -38.68
C HIS A 65 -29.08 0.86 -37.85
N SER A 66 -28.76 1.65 -36.82
CA SER A 66 -27.62 1.44 -35.91
C SER A 66 -28.12 0.90 -34.56
N PRO A 67 -27.48 -0.14 -33.99
CA PRO A 67 -27.73 -0.58 -32.63
C PRO A 67 -26.70 0.02 -31.65
N GLU A 68 -27.12 0.96 -30.82
CA GLU A 68 -26.37 1.40 -29.62
C GLU A 68 -26.79 0.57 -28.40
N ASP A 69 -26.58 -0.74 -28.47
CA ASP A 69 -26.80 -1.64 -27.34
C ASP A 69 -25.73 -1.43 -26.26
N ILE A 70 -26.10 -0.73 -25.18
CA ILE A 70 -25.71 -0.93 -23.76
C ILE A 70 -26.38 0.17 -22.91
N GLN A 71 -27.72 0.16 -22.82
CA GLN A 71 -28.43 0.96 -21.82
C GLN A 71 -29.69 0.32 -21.20
N ASP A 72 -30.33 -0.66 -21.86
CA ASP A 72 -31.55 -1.26 -21.31
C ASP A 72 -31.33 -2.37 -20.26
N ILE A 73 -30.10 -2.89 -20.11
CA ILE A 73 -29.78 -3.90 -19.07
C ILE A 73 -29.99 -3.36 -17.63
N LEU A 74 -29.93 -2.03 -17.43
CA LEU A 74 -30.15 -1.41 -16.11
C LEU A 74 -31.61 -0.98 -15.83
N LYS A 75 -32.56 -1.24 -16.73
CA LYS A 75 -34.00 -0.98 -16.49
C LYS A 75 -34.79 -2.17 -15.96
N VAL A 76 -34.23 -3.38 -16.01
CA VAL A 76 -34.98 -4.62 -15.70
C VAL A 76 -35.03 -4.93 -14.19
N LEU A 77 -34.02 -4.52 -13.41
CA LEU A 77 -33.88 -4.91 -12.00
C LEU A 77 -34.52 -3.97 -10.95
N VAL A 78 -35.49 -3.13 -11.35
CA VAL A 78 -36.22 -2.22 -10.43
C VAL A 78 -37.73 -2.50 -10.39
N SER A 79 -38.25 -3.39 -11.26
CA SER A 79 -39.69 -3.57 -11.47
C SER A 79 -40.34 -4.66 -10.59
N ASP A 80 -39.57 -5.62 -10.08
CA ASP A 80 -40.11 -6.89 -9.52
C ASP A 80 -40.17 -6.94 -7.98
N LEU A 81 -40.48 -5.83 -7.31
CA LEU A 81 -40.79 -5.83 -5.88
C LEU A 81 -41.95 -4.92 -5.48
N ASN A 82 -43.15 -5.21 -6.00
CA ASN A 82 -44.42 -4.97 -5.29
C ASN A 82 -45.61 -5.65 -5.98
N ARG A 83 -46.17 -6.71 -5.38
CA ARG A 83 -47.48 -7.26 -5.77
C ARG A 83 -48.18 -7.98 -4.61
N SER A 84 -49.47 -7.70 -4.42
CA SER A 84 -50.39 -8.26 -3.39
C SER A 84 -50.12 -7.73 -1.95
N ASN A 85 -51.12 -7.40 -1.11
CA ASN A 85 -52.59 -7.42 -1.27
C ASN A 85 -53.30 -6.41 -0.31
N GLY A 86 -54.31 -5.68 -0.82
CA GLY A 86 -55.35 -4.98 -0.03
C GLY A 86 -54.95 -3.66 0.67
N VAL A 87 -55.82 -2.66 0.89
CA VAL A 87 -57.26 -2.50 0.57
C VAL A 87 -57.54 -1.03 0.14
N ALA A 88 -58.61 -0.81 -0.64
CA ALA A 88 -59.07 0.46 -1.26
C ALA A 88 -60.14 1.18 -0.40
N LEU A 89 -60.56 2.46 -0.54
CA LEU A 89 -60.24 3.70 -1.31
C LEU A 89 -61.22 4.81 -0.75
N PRO A 90 -61.30 6.09 -1.21
CA PRO A 90 -60.41 6.95 -2.02
C PRO A 90 -60.12 8.36 -1.39
N PRO A 91 -59.24 9.19 -1.99
CA PRO A 91 -59.14 10.63 -1.73
C PRO A 91 -59.82 11.49 -2.84
N LEU A 92 -60.25 12.72 -2.53
CA LEU A 92 -60.60 13.72 -3.56
C LEU A 92 -60.55 15.19 -3.08
N ASP A 93 -59.84 16.01 -3.86
CA ASP A 93 -59.57 17.45 -3.84
C ASP A 93 -60.55 18.45 -3.17
N LYS A 94 -60.01 19.57 -2.66
CA LYS A 94 -60.03 20.86 -3.41
C LYS A 94 -59.21 22.04 -2.81
N TRP A 95 -58.37 22.60 -3.69
CA TRP A 95 -57.87 24.00 -3.80
C TRP A 95 -57.00 24.55 -2.65
N LYS A 96 -55.81 25.14 -2.87
CA LYS A 96 -55.31 26.20 -3.78
C LYS A 96 -55.54 27.65 -3.32
N THR A 97 -54.48 28.16 -2.67
CA THR A 97 -53.91 29.53 -2.64
C THR A 97 -54.41 30.54 -3.70
N PRO A 98 -54.35 31.85 -3.38
CA PRO A 98 -53.17 32.61 -3.78
C PRO A 98 -52.48 33.38 -2.63
N LYS A 99 -51.36 34.03 -2.98
CA LYS A 99 -50.43 34.82 -2.14
C LYS A 99 -50.14 36.11 -2.91
N ASP A 100 -49.84 37.24 -2.24
CA ASP A 100 -48.81 38.22 -2.70
C ASP A 100 -48.70 39.49 -1.83
N ASN A 101 -47.47 40.03 -1.80
CA ASN A 101 -47.07 41.45 -1.57
C ASN A 101 -47.42 42.16 -0.24
N ALA A 102 -46.70 43.22 0.18
CA ALA A 102 -45.27 43.56 0.04
C ALA A 102 -44.90 44.74 0.99
N ALA A 103 -43.73 44.65 1.64
CA ALA A 103 -42.84 45.73 2.09
C ALA A 103 -43.30 46.91 3.00
N THR A 104 -42.37 47.28 3.90
CA THR A 104 -41.87 48.64 4.26
C THR A 104 -42.09 49.12 5.72
N LEU A 105 -41.06 49.82 6.24
CA LEU A 105 -40.99 50.71 7.41
C LEU A 105 -40.84 50.12 8.84
N GLN A 106 -39.59 50.17 9.32
CA GLN A 106 -39.21 50.66 10.66
C GLN A 106 -39.35 52.23 10.69
N PRO A 107 -39.16 53.00 11.80
CA PRO A 107 -38.45 52.65 13.05
C PRO A 107 -39.00 53.24 14.38
N SER A 108 -38.21 53.03 15.44
CA SER A 108 -37.94 53.95 16.58
C SER A 108 -38.97 54.25 17.68
N ASP A 109 -38.59 53.78 18.88
CA ASP A 109 -38.30 54.54 20.10
C ASP A 109 -39.39 55.05 21.08
N ASP A 110 -39.11 54.74 22.35
CA ASP A 110 -39.25 55.55 23.58
C ASP A 110 -40.57 55.74 24.37
N THR A 111 -40.50 55.20 25.60
CA THR A 111 -40.67 55.94 26.89
C THR A 111 -42.05 56.00 27.58
N VAL A 112 -42.13 55.25 28.71
CA VAL A 112 -42.91 55.47 29.96
C VAL A 112 -44.43 55.10 30.02
N LEU A 113 -44.69 54.05 30.81
CA LEU A 113 -45.66 53.85 31.93
C LEU A 113 -46.97 54.68 32.05
N PRO A 114 -48.01 54.22 32.82
CA PRO A 114 -48.27 52.87 33.39
C PRO A 114 -49.74 52.36 33.29
N GLY A 115 -49.90 51.03 33.51
CA GLY A 115 -51.02 50.47 34.27
C GLY A 115 -52.36 50.20 33.55
N GLY A 116 -53.29 49.60 34.31
CA GLY A 116 -54.67 49.34 33.88
C GLY A 116 -54.92 47.95 33.28
N VAL A 117 -55.33 46.98 34.10
CA VAL A 117 -56.00 45.75 33.63
C VAL A 117 -57.49 46.03 33.42
N PRO A 118 -58.06 45.65 32.27
CA PRO A 118 -59.47 45.28 32.20
C PRO A 118 -59.65 43.87 31.62
N SER A 119 -60.65 43.15 32.12
CA SER A 119 -61.09 41.86 31.58
C SER A 119 -61.83 42.03 30.25
N PRO A 120 -61.71 41.09 29.29
CA PRO A 120 -62.85 40.68 28.48
C PRO A 120 -63.79 39.80 29.35
N GLY A 121 -65.10 39.74 29.09
CA GLY A 121 -65.83 40.19 27.91
C GLY A 121 -66.60 39.00 27.34
N ALA A 122 -67.86 38.85 27.72
CA ALA A 122 -68.61 37.63 27.50
C ALA A 122 -69.17 37.50 26.07
N SER A 123 -69.24 36.26 25.57
CA SER A 123 -70.51 35.62 25.16
C SER A 123 -70.29 34.25 24.52
N LEU A 124 -71.07 33.24 24.95
CA LEU A 124 -71.92 32.47 24.03
C LEU A 124 -72.96 31.64 24.81
N THR A 125 -74.23 31.95 24.58
CA THR A 125 -75.42 31.15 24.90
C THR A 125 -75.54 29.94 23.92
N SER A 126 -76.34 28.89 24.13
CA SER A 126 -77.31 28.53 25.17
C SER A 126 -77.55 27.00 25.13
N MET A 127 -77.90 26.37 26.25
CA MET A 127 -78.76 25.18 26.35
C MET A 127 -79.37 25.14 27.76
N ALA A 128 -80.62 24.72 27.91
CA ALA A 128 -81.35 24.81 29.18
C ALA A 128 -82.28 23.63 29.44
N ALA A 129 -82.28 23.10 30.67
CA ALA A 129 -83.41 22.38 31.25
C ALA A 129 -83.33 22.37 32.80
N SER A 130 -84.51 22.54 33.38
CA SER A 130 -84.94 22.54 34.78
C SER A 130 -84.17 21.69 35.83
N GLN A 131 -83.97 22.33 36.99
CA GLN A 131 -84.41 21.89 38.33
C GLN A 131 -84.55 20.38 38.63
N ASN A 132 -83.95 19.95 39.73
CA ASN A 132 -84.73 19.45 40.88
C ASN A 132 -83.95 19.56 42.20
N HIS A 133 -84.67 19.53 43.32
CA HIS A 133 -84.14 19.23 44.65
C HIS A 133 -83.87 17.70 44.72
N ASP A 134 -83.02 17.15 45.58
CA ASP A 134 -83.25 17.00 47.02
C ASP A 134 -81.95 16.62 47.75
N ALA A 135 -81.87 17.01 49.02
CA ALA A 135 -80.85 16.54 49.96
C ALA A 135 -81.55 16.24 51.29
N ASP A 136 -81.98 15.00 51.48
CA ASP A 136 -82.69 14.57 52.67
C ASP A 136 -82.12 13.26 53.22
N ASN A 137 -81.85 13.24 54.54
CA ASN A 137 -81.60 12.06 55.37
C ASN A 137 -81.71 12.44 56.87
N VAL A 138 -82.87 13.02 57.21
CA VAL A 138 -83.64 12.76 58.45
C VAL A 138 -83.81 11.20 58.59
N PRO A 139 -84.05 10.52 59.76
CA PRO A 139 -84.78 10.97 60.96
C PRO A 139 -84.21 10.64 62.37
N ASN A 140 -84.84 11.31 63.35
CA ASN A 140 -85.30 10.84 64.67
C ASN A 140 -84.43 9.90 65.54
N LEU A 141 -84.22 10.37 66.78
CA LEU A 141 -84.87 9.71 67.91
C LEU A 141 -85.83 10.70 68.57
N MET A 142 -87.05 10.27 68.91
CA MET A 142 -87.93 11.02 69.82
C MET A 142 -87.74 10.48 71.23
N ASP A 143 -87.82 11.34 72.24
CA ASP A 143 -87.97 10.90 73.62
C ASP A 143 -88.87 11.83 74.45
N GLU A 144 -89.24 11.37 75.63
CA GLU A 144 -90.47 11.66 76.37
C GLU A 144 -90.88 13.13 76.59
N THR A 145 -92.13 13.36 76.18
CA THR A 145 -93.20 13.91 77.02
C THR A 145 -92.93 14.09 78.54
N LYS A 146 -92.65 15.32 79.00
CA LYS A 146 -93.29 15.98 80.19
C LYS A 146 -92.62 17.32 80.54
N THR A 147 -93.32 18.43 80.28
CA THR A 147 -93.48 19.51 81.27
C THR A 147 -94.67 20.39 80.92
N PHE A 148 -95.37 20.85 81.96
CA PHE A 148 -96.67 21.50 81.84
C PHE A 148 -96.56 23.01 81.57
N SER A 149 -97.55 23.51 80.83
CA SER A 149 -98.23 24.81 81.01
C SER A 149 -97.62 25.75 82.07
N SER A 150 -96.85 26.75 81.65
CA SER A 150 -96.22 27.74 82.55
C SER A 150 -96.20 29.19 82.02
N THR A 151 -96.98 29.52 80.99
CA THR A 151 -97.01 30.89 80.39
C THR A 151 -98.42 31.45 80.18
N GLU A 152 -99.41 30.62 79.87
CA GLU A 152 -100.80 31.05 79.69
C GLU A 152 -101.67 30.85 80.94
N SER A 153 -101.43 29.78 81.70
CA SER A 153 -102.00 29.57 83.04
C SER A 153 -101.65 30.69 84.02
N LEU A 154 -100.39 31.15 84.00
CA LEU A 154 -99.93 32.33 84.75
C LEU A 154 -100.61 33.64 84.27
N ARG A 155 -100.96 33.75 82.98
CA ARG A 155 -101.67 34.91 82.43
C ARG A 155 -103.15 34.91 82.82
N GLN A 156 -103.82 33.75 82.81
CA GLN A 156 -105.21 33.63 83.26
C GLN A 156 -105.36 33.81 84.78
N LEU A 157 -104.47 33.23 85.60
CA LEU A 157 -104.49 33.45 87.06
C LEU A 157 -104.24 34.92 87.41
N SER A 158 -103.32 35.60 86.71
CA SER A 158 -103.10 37.04 86.86
C SER A 158 -104.33 37.89 86.52
N GLN A 159 -105.18 37.45 85.58
CA GLN A 159 -106.40 38.16 85.20
C GLN A 159 -107.59 37.82 86.13
N GLN A 160 -107.66 36.59 86.65
CA GLN A 160 -108.72 36.18 87.59
C GLN A 160 -108.50 36.73 89.01
N LEU A 161 -107.26 36.88 89.48
CA LEU A 161 -106.97 37.53 90.77
C LEU A 161 -107.40 39.00 90.81
N ASN A 162 -107.30 39.73 89.70
CA ASN A 162 -107.84 41.10 89.59
C ASN A 162 -109.37 41.16 89.54
N GLY A 163 -110.06 40.02 89.36
CA GLY A 163 -111.53 39.95 89.31
C GLY A 163 -112.21 39.69 90.66
N LEU A 164 -111.46 39.32 91.71
CA LEU A 164 -112.00 38.78 92.97
C LEU A 164 -111.75 39.67 94.21
N VAL A 165 -111.25 40.89 94.03
CA VAL A 165 -110.91 41.82 95.14
C VAL A 165 -111.94 42.96 95.31
N CYS A 166 -112.92 43.07 94.41
CA CYS A 166 -113.86 44.21 94.38
C CYS A 166 -115.20 44.01 95.12
N GLU A 167 -115.56 42.80 95.57
CA GLU A 167 -116.90 42.51 96.12
C GLU A 167 -116.89 41.69 97.43
N SER A 168 -116.49 42.30 98.56
CA SER A 168 -116.73 41.75 99.93
C SER A 168 -116.48 42.77 101.06
N ALA A 169 -117.19 43.91 101.10
CA ALA A 169 -116.92 44.95 102.11
C ALA A 169 -118.08 45.87 102.59
N THR A 170 -119.35 45.45 102.62
CA THR A 170 -120.37 46.13 103.48
C THR A 170 -121.57 45.25 103.81
N CYS A 171 -121.64 44.76 105.06
CA CYS A 171 -122.85 44.21 105.68
C CYS A 171 -122.98 44.79 107.09
N VAL A 172 -124.01 45.61 107.37
CA VAL A 172 -124.26 46.18 108.71
C VAL A 172 -125.77 46.19 109.04
N ASN A 173 -126.17 45.23 109.88
CA ASN A 173 -127.29 45.17 110.84
C ASN A 173 -128.71 45.72 110.53
N GLY A 174 -129.71 44.87 110.78
CA GLY A 174 -131.15 45.17 110.97
C GLY A 174 -131.92 43.90 111.39
N GLU A 175 -133.02 44.00 112.15
CA GLU A 175 -133.65 42.87 112.88
C GLU A 175 -135.09 42.47 112.41
N GLY A 176 -135.49 41.18 112.51
CA GLY A 176 -136.89 40.69 112.34
C GLY A 176 -137.05 39.14 112.18
N PRO A 177 -138.21 38.47 112.48
CA PRO A 177 -138.20 37.04 112.92
C PRO A 177 -139.18 35.95 112.32
N ALA A 178 -138.67 34.71 112.18
CA ALA A 178 -139.21 33.34 112.53
C ALA A 178 -140.06 32.36 111.59
N SER A 179 -139.66 31.05 111.58
CA SER A 179 -140.40 29.75 111.32
C SER A 179 -140.27 28.98 109.95
N SER A 180 -140.79 27.73 109.76
CA SER A 180 -140.13 26.39 109.98
C SER A 180 -140.94 25.11 109.48
N ALA A 181 -140.34 24.09 108.80
CA ALA A 181 -140.85 22.68 108.56
C ALA A 181 -139.86 21.73 107.76
N ASN A 182 -139.83 20.37 107.94
CA ASN A 182 -139.06 19.40 107.07
C ASN A 182 -139.20 17.86 107.39
N LEU A 183 -139.18 16.92 106.38
CA LEU A 183 -138.69 15.51 106.54
C LEU A 183 -138.54 14.59 105.28
N LYS A 184 -139.43 14.63 104.27
CA LYS A 184 -139.78 13.42 103.46
C LYS A 184 -138.86 13.02 102.28
N ASP A 185 -137.79 13.76 102.01
CA ASP A 185 -137.07 13.76 100.72
C ASP A 185 -135.95 12.71 100.53
N LEU A 186 -135.63 11.93 101.58
CA LEU A 186 -134.36 11.21 101.67
C LEU A 186 -134.35 9.85 100.95
N GLU A 187 -135.45 9.09 101.03
CA GLU A 187 -135.50 7.67 100.62
C GLU A 187 -135.41 7.47 99.09
N SER A 188 -136.11 8.31 98.32
CA SER A 188 -136.15 8.24 96.85
C SER A 188 -134.77 8.31 96.19
N ARG A 189 -133.81 8.98 96.83
CA ARG A 189 -132.45 9.18 96.30
C ARG A 189 -131.61 7.90 96.27
N TYR A 190 -131.87 6.94 97.17
CA TYR A 190 -131.08 5.71 97.23
C TYR A 190 -131.42 4.71 96.11
N GLN A 191 -132.71 4.54 95.78
CA GLN A 191 -133.14 3.59 94.74
C GLN A 191 -132.57 3.94 93.35
N GLN A 192 -132.48 5.25 93.05
CA GLN A 192 -131.96 5.75 91.78
C GLN A 192 -130.44 5.53 91.62
N LEU A 193 -129.69 5.52 92.73
CA LEU A 193 -128.25 5.33 92.73
C LEU A 193 -127.83 3.92 92.26
N ALA A 194 -128.60 2.89 92.64
CA ALA A 194 -128.28 1.49 92.35
C ALA A 194 -128.39 1.15 90.85
N VAL A 195 -129.48 1.56 90.19
CA VAL A 195 -129.70 1.27 88.76
C VAL A 195 -128.67 2.00 87.87
N ALA A 196 -128.22 3.19 88.29
CA ALA A 196 -127.13 3.89 87.63
C ALA A 196 -125.80 3.12 87.73
N LEU A 197 -125.56 2.40 88.84
CA LEU A 197 -124.35 1.61 89.07
C LEU A 197 -124.28 0.38 88.15
N ASP A 198 -125.37 -0.38 88.02
CA ASP A 198 -125.40 -1.58 87.16
C ASP A 198 -125.29 -1.23 85.66
N SER A 199 -125.94 -0.14 85.24
CA SER A 199 -125.80 0.40 83.88
C SER A 199 -124.35 0.85 83.60
N SER A 200 -123.71 1.49 84.57
CA SER A 200 -122.27 1.83 84.52
C SER A 200 -121.39 0.58 84.45
N TYR A 201 -121.72 -0.50 85.18
CA TYR A 201 -120.93 -1.73 85.16
C TYR A 201 -120.95 -2.44 83.79
N VAL A 202 -122.13 -2.58 83.17
CA VAL A 202 -122.26 -3.24 81.86
C VAL A 202 -121.59 -2.42 80.75
N THR A 203 -121.74 -1.09 80.76
CA THR A 203 -121.08 -0.20 79.80
C THR A 203 -119.57 -0.21 79.96
N ASN A 204 -119.04 -0.16 81.19
CA ASN A 204 -117.60 -0.35 81.46
C ASN A 204 -117.07 -1.71 80.95
N LYS A 205 -117.83 -2.81 81.12
CA LYS A 205 -117.42 -4.12 80.61
C LYS A 205 -117.34 -4.16 79.08
N GLN A 206 -118.31 -3.55 78.38
CA GLN A 206 -118.27 -3.46 76.91
C GLN A 206 -117.12 -2.56 76.43
N LEU A 207 -116.89 -1.42 77.10
CA LEU A 207 -115.76 -0.53 76.83
C LEU A 207 -114.42 -1.26 76.98
N ASN A 208 -114.24 -2.04 78.06
CA ASN A 208 -113.04 -2.84 78.26
C ASN A 208 -112.78 -3.85 77.11
N ILE A 209 -113.81 -4.54 76.61
CA ILE A 209 -113.65 -5.46 75.46
C ILE A 209 -113.22 -4.69 74.20
N THR A 210 -113.78 -3.51 73.95
CA THR A 210 -113.33 -2.65 72.84
C THR A 210 -111.92 -2.09 73.04
N ILE A 211 -111.52 -1.79 74.29
CA ILE A 211 -110.17 -1.33 74.64
C ILE A 211 -109.15 -2.44 74.39
N GLU A 212 -109.40 -3.68 74.82
CA GLU A 212 -108.48 -4.81 74.55
C GLU A 212 -108.38 -5.13 73.05
N LYS A 213 -109.49 -5.06 72.29
CA LYS A 213 -109.41 -5.22 70.83
C LYS A 213 -108.62 -4.10 70.16
N LEU A 214 -108.82 -2.85 70.57
CA LEU A 214 -108.06 -1.71 70.03
C LEU A 214 -106.58 -1.78 70.43
N LYS A 215 -106.24 -2.24 71.64
CA LYS A 215 -104.85 -2.54 72.04
C LYS A 215 -104.22 -3.58 71.13
N GLN A 216 -104.89 -4.71 70.88
CA GLN A 216 -104.34 -5.75 70.00
C GLN A 216 -104.15 -5.23 68.57
N GLN A 217 -105.12 -4.50 68.01
CA GLN A 217 -104.96 -3.91 66.67
C GLN A 217 -103.85 -2.86 66.61
N ASN A 218 -103.69 -2.05 67.67
CA ASN A 218 -102.56 -1.12 67.78
C ASN A 218 -101.22 -1.86 67.89
N GLN A 219 -101.15 -3.00 68.58
CA GLN A 219 -99.95 -3.81 68.65
C GLN A 219 -99.61 -4.40 67.27
N GLU A 220 -100.57 -5.06 66.60
CA GLU A 220 -100.36 -5.62 65.26
C GLU A 220 -99.91 -4.56 64.22
N ILE A 221 -100.45 -3.34 64.30
CA ILE A 221 -100.02 -2.19 63.48
C ILE A 221 -98.62 -1.71 63.90
N THR A 222 -98.29 -1.71 65.19
CA THR A 222 -96.96 -1.30 65.69
C THR A 222 -95.89 -2.30 65.25
N ASP A 223 -96.16 -3.60 65.33
CA ASP A 223 -95.26 -4.68 64.93
C ASP A 223 -95.00 -4.63 63.41
N GLN A 224 -96.04 -4.42 62.60
CA GLN A 224 -95.90 -4.23 61.14
C GLN A 224 -95.09 -2.97 60.80
N LEU A 225 -95.36 -1.86 61.48
CA LEU A 225 -94.60 -0.61 61.32
C LEU A 225 -93.13 -0.78 61.75
N GLU A 226 -92.84 -1.61 62.74
CA GLU A 226 -91.47 -1.92 63.15
C GLU A 226 -90.74 -2.80 62.12
N GLU A 227 -91.43 -3.76 61.51
CA GLU A 227 -90.84 -4.64 60.50
C GLU A 227 -90.63 -3.92 59.16
N GLU A 228 -91.58 -3.09 58.71
CA GLU A 228 -91.39 -2.21 57.54
C GLU A 228 -90.24 -1.21 57.77
N LYS A 229 -90.08 -0.69 59.00
CA LYS A 229 -88.91 0.11 59.38
C LYS A 229 -87.61 -0.70 59.22
N LYS A 230 -87.54 -1.94 59.74
CA LYS A 230 -86.33 -2.77 59.61
C LYS A 230 -85.99 -3.04 58.14
N GLU A 231 -86.97 -3.40 57.32
CA GLU A 231 -86.74 -3.65 55.88
C GLU A 231 -86.29 -2.37 55.15
N CYS A 232 -86.89 -1.21 55.50
CA CYS A 232 -86.48 0.09 54.97
C CYS A 232 -85.03 0.44 55.37
N HIS A 233 -84.64 0.26 56.64
CA HIS A 233 -83.26 0.48 57.10
C HIS A 233 -82.26 -0.48 56.43
N GLN A 234 -82.63 -1.75 56.19
CA GLN A 234 -81.78 -2.69 55.45
C GLN A 234 -81.57 -2.25 53.99
N LYS A 235 -82.64 -1.85 53.29
CA LYS A 235 -82.57 -1.31 51.92
C LYS A 235 -81.74 -0.02 51.87
N GLN A 236 -81.93 0.88 52.84
CA GLN A 236 -81.15 2.11 52.98
C GLN A 236 -79.67 1.82 53.25
N GLY A 237 -79.35 0.79 54.06
CA GLY A 237 -78.00 0.30 54.29
C GLY A 237 -77.32 -0.19 53.02
N ALA A 238 -77.95 -1.11 52.29
CA ALA A 238 -77.43 -1.64 51.03
C ALA A 238 -77.21 -0.54 49.97
N LEU A 239 -78.12 0.45 49.89
CA LEU A 239 -77.95 1.60 48.99
C LEU A 239 -76.80 2.54 49.43
N ARG A 240 -76.58 2.72 50.73
CA ARG A 240 -75.42 3.48 51.26
C ARG A 240 -74.11 2.75 50.97
N GLU A 241 -74.07 1.43 51.12
CA GLU A 241 -72.90 0.60 50.77
C GLU A 241 -72.60 0.66 49.26
N GLN A 242 -73.62 0.50 48.40
CA GLN A 242 -73.47 0.63 46.96
C GLN A 242 -72.99 2.04 46.55
N LEU A 243 -73.51 3.10 47.17
CA LEU A 243 -73.05 4.47 46.93
C LEU A 243 -71.59 4.66 47.38
N GLN A 244 -71.19 4.10 48.52
CA GLN A 244 -69.82 4.16 49.02
C GLN A 244 -68.84 3.45 48.06
N VAL A 245 -69.21 2.28 47.53
CA VAL A 245 -68.41 1.57 46.50
C VAL A 245 -68.30 2.38 45.21
N HIS A 246 -69.39 3.02 44.75
CA HIS A 246 -69.34 3.90 43.57
C HIS A 246 -68.49 5.14 43.79
N ILE A 247 -68.53 5.76 44.97
CA ILE A 247 -67.66 6.89 45.35
C ILE A 247 -66.19 6.45 45.33
N GLN A 248 -65.86 5.28 45.89
CA GLN A 248 -64.50 4.72 45.85
C GLN A 248 -64.03 4.42 44.42
N THR A 249 -64.90 3.83 43.59
CA THR A 249 -64.60 3.52 42.19
C THR A 249 -64.37 4.80 41.37
N ILE A 250 -65.20 5.82 41.55
CA ILE A 250 -65.01 7.14 40.93
C ILE A 250 -63.71 7.79 41.42
N GLY A 251 -63.40 7.69 42.71
CA GLY A 251 -62.14 8.16 43.28
C GLY A 251 -60.92 7.55 42.60
N ILE A 252 -60.87 6.22 42.49
CA ILE A 252 -59.80 5.47 41.82
C ILE A 252 -59.68 5.89 40.35
N LEU A 253 -60.78 5.92 39.60
CA LEU A 253 -60.78 6.33 38.19
C LEU A 253 -60.35 7.80 37.99
N VAL A 254 -60.62 8.68 38.95
CA VAL A 254 -60.16 10.08 38.92
C VAL A 254 -58.67 10.19 39.22
N SER A 255 -58.12 9.42 40.18
CA SER A 255 -56.68 9.37 40.41
C SER A 255 -55.92 8.74 39.24
N GLU A 256 -56.38 7.59 38.72
CA GLU A 256 -55.79 6.94 37.53
C GLU A 256 -55.81 7.87 36.32
N LYS A 257 -56.92 8.59 36.09
CA LYS A 257 -57.01 9.59 35.03
C LYS A 257 -56.02 10.74 35.24
N ALA A 258 -55.85 11.23 36.47
CA ALA A 258 -54.91 12.30 36.77
C ALA A 258 -53.44 11.86 36.61
N GLU A 259 -53.11 10.64 37.02
CA GLU A 259 -51.80 10.02 36.82
C GLU A 259 -51.50 9.78 35.34
N LEU A 260 -52.44 9.22 34.58
CA LEU A 260 -52.29 9.05 33.14
C LEU A 260 -52.20 10.39 32.40
N GLN A 261 -52.93 11.42 32.85
CA GLN A 261 -52.88 12.76 32.26
C GLN A 261 -51.55 13.48 32.56
N THR A 262 -50.97 13.31 33.76
CA THR A 262 -49.62 13.81 34.05
C THR A 262 -48.55 13.02 33.32
N ALA A 263 -48.64 11.68 33.25
CA ALA A 263 -47.72 10.86 32.47
C ALA A 263 -47.73 11.20 30.97
N LEU A 264 -48.93 11.46 30.40
CA LEU A 264 -49.08 11.94 29.02
C LEU A 264 -48.45 13.33 28.82
N ALA A 265 -48.62 14.25 29.77
CA ALA A 265 -48.00 15.58 29.69
C ALA A 265 -46.46 15.50 29.76
N HIS A 266 -45.89 14.69 30.65
CA HIS A 266 -44.44 14.50 30.76
C HIS A 266 -43.86 13.84 29.51
N THR A 267 -44.50 12.80 28.97
CA THR A 267 -44.04 12.14 27.74
C THR A 267 -44.16 13.04 26.50
N GLN A 268 -45.22 13.86 26.39
CA GLN A 268 -45.31 14.89 25.34
C GLN A 268 -44.23 15.97 25.47
N HIS A 269 -43.89 16.40 26.70
CA HIS A 269 -42.82 17.38 26.91
C HIS A 269 -41.44 16.79 26.55
N ALA A 270 -41.15 15.57 26.99
CA ALA A 270 -39.92 14.86 26.65
C ALA A 270 -39.80 14.61 25.13
N ALA A 271 -40.90 14.29 24.44
CA ALA A 271 -40.92 14.14 22.99
C ALA A 271 -40.55 15.45 22.27
N ARG A 272 -41.14 16.59 22.67
CA ARG A 272 -40.80 17.92 22.13
C ARG A 272 -39.36 18.33 22.42
N GLN A 273 -38.83 17.97 23.59
CA GLN A 273 -37.41 18.20 23.89
C GLN A 273 -36.51 17.40 22.94
N LYS A 274 -36.81 16.11 22.69
CA LYS A 274 -36.04 15.28 21.76
C LYS A 274 -36.22 15.65 20.28
N GLU A 275 -37.36 16.25 19.93
CA GLU A 275 -37.57 16.89 18.62
C GLU A 275 -36.60 18.08 18.45
N GLY A 276 -36.56 19.01 19.40
CA GLY A 276 -35.61 20.15 19.39
C GLY A 276 -34.14 19.74 19.40
N GLU A 277 -33.75 18.79 20.28
CA GLU A 277 -32.38 18.22 20.27
C GLU A 277 -32.03 17.62 18.90
N SER A 278 -32.98 16.98 18.22
CA SER A 278 -32.77 16.42 16.88
C SER A 278 -32.65 17.50 15.79
N GLU A 279 -33.35 18.62 15.91
CA GLU A 279 -33.24 19.77 14.99
C GLU A 279 -31.90 20.49 15.14
N ASP A 280 -31.42 20.65 16.38
CA ASP A 280 -30.08 21.19 16.68
C ASP A 280 -28.98 20.27 16.12
N LEU A 281 -29.07 18.96 16.37
CA LEU A 281 -28.13 17.98 15.80
C LEU A 281 -28.14 17.98 14.26
N ALA A 282 -29.31 18.10 13.63
CA ALA A 282 -29.44 18.21 12.18
C ALA A 282 -28.79 19.50 11.64
N SER A 283 -28.98 20.63 12.33
CA SER A 283 -28.41 21.93 11.98
C SER A 283 -26.88 21.93 12.12
N ARG A 284 -26.35 21.36 13.20
CA ARG A 284 -24.91 21.17 13.44
C ARG A 284 -24.28 20.25 12.39
N LEU A 285 -24.95 19.15 12.02
CA LEU A 285 -24.54 18.27 10.94
C LEU A 285 -24.54 18.96 9.57
N GLN A 286 -25.53 19.82 9.27
CA GLN A 286 -25.57 20.61 8.05
C GLN A 286 -24.43 21.64 7.98
N TYR A 287 -24.13 22.32 9.11
CA TYR A 287 -22.99 23.21 9.22
C TYR A 287 -21.66 22.46 9.01
N SER A 288 -21.48 21.31 9.65
CA SER A 288 -20.30 20.45 9.49
C SER A 288 -20.11 20.01 8.02
N ARG A 289 -21.16 19.51 7.37
CA ARG A 289 -21.13 19.15 5.93
C ARG A 289 -20.75 20.32 5.03
N ARG A 290 -21.29 21.53 5.29
CA ARG A 290 -20.90 22.75 4.58
C ARG A 290 -19.42 23.08 4.81
N ARG A 291 -18.94 22.96 6.05
CA ARG A 291 -17.55 23.25 6.42
C ARG A 291 -16.57 22.27 5.76
N VAL A 292 -16.91 20.99 5.69
CA VAL A 292 -16.15 19.99 4.91
C VAL A 292 -16.08 20.41 3.44
N GLY A 293 -17.22 20.74 2.80
CA GLY A 293 -17.26 21.21 1.42
C GLY A 293 -16.56 22.56 1.16
N GLU A 294 -16.31 23.37 2.20
CA GLU A 294 -15.45 24.56 2.15
C GLU A 294 -13.96 24.17 2.20
N LEU A 295 -13.59 23.24 3.08
CA LEU A 295 -12.23 22.71 3.21
C LEU A 295 -11.79 21.91 1.98
N GLU A 296 -12.66 21.10 1.37
CA GLU A 296 -12.38 20.38 0.12
C GLU A 296 -12.08 21.32 -1.04
N ARG A 297 -12.80 22.45 -1.14
CA ARG A 297 -12.53 23.50 -2.12
C ARG A 297 -11.22 24.23 -1.83
N ALA A 298 -10.91 24.51 -0.57
CA ALA A 298 -9.63 25.10 -0.16
C ALA A 298 -8.44 24.16 -0.49
N LEU A 299 -8.55 22.88 -0.15
CA LEU A 299 -7.56 21.83 -0.48
C LEU A 299 -7.39 21.69 -2.00
N SER A 300 -8.48 21.75 -2.76
CA SER A 300 -8.44 21.75 -4.23
C SER A 300 -7.70 22.98 -4.78
N ALA A 301 -8.00 24.17 -4.26
CA ALA A 301 -7.31 25.41 -4.64
C ALA A 301 -5.80 25.33 -4.32
N VAL A 302 -5.44 24.94 -3.10
CA VAL A 302 -4.05 24.73 -2.67
C VAL A 302 -3.35 23.67 -3.53
N SER A 303 -4.02 22.57 -3.89
CA SER A 303 -3.48 21.56 -4.82
C SER A 303 -3.17 22.15 -6.19
N THR A 304 -4.02 23.02 -6.74
CA THR A 304 -3.73 23.72 -8.01
C THR A 304 -2.62 24.75 -7.88
N GLN A 305 -2.48 25.42 -6.71
CA GLN A 305 -1.42 26.38 -6.44
C GLN A 305 -0.06 25.67 -6.28
N GLN A 306 -0.01 24.54 -5.57
CA GLN A 306 1.17 23.68 -5.49
C GLN A 306 1.60 23.22 -6.89
N LYS A 307 0.67 22.70 -7.70
CA LYS A 307 0.94 22.29 -9.09
C LYS A 307 1.42 23.44 -10.01
N LYS A 308 1.17 24.71 -9.65
CA LYS A 308 1.76 25.89 -10.33
C LYS A 308 3.16 26.19 -9.79
N ALA A 309 3.35 26.18 -8.48
CA ALA A 309 4.67 26.34 -7.84
C ALA A 309 5.66 25.25 -8.29
N ASP A 310 5.22 24.00 -8.42
CA ASP A 310 6.03 22.88 -8.91
C ASP A 310 6.47 23.07 -10.38
N ARG A 311 5.69 23.78 -11.21
CA ARG A 311 6.07 24.12 -12.59
C ARG A 311 7.11 25.24 -12.60
N TYR A 312 6.84 26.31 -11.84
CA TYR A 312 7.75 27.44 -11.70
C TYR A 312 9.11 27.02 -11.11
N ASN A 313 9.13 26.17 -10.09
CA ASN A 313 10.36 25.57 -9.57
C ASN A 313 11.09 24.73 -10.62
N LYS A 314 10.37 23.97 -11.46
CA LYS A 314 10.97 23.22 -12.58
C LYS A 314 11.53 24.14 -13.68
N GLU A 315 10.93 25.30 -13.90
CA GLU A 315 11.44 26.34 -14.80
C GLU A 315 12.72 26.97 -14.22
N LEU A 316 12.69 27.44 -12.96
CA LEU A 316 13.88 27.94 -12.26
C LEU A 316 15.05 26.94 -12.21
N THR A 317 14.78 25.64 -12.04
CA THR A 317 15.87 24.63 -12.10
C THR A 317 16.50 24.51 -13.49
N LYS A 318 15.72 24.66 -14.58
CA LYS A 318 16.26 24.65 -15.94
C LYS A 318 17.09 25.90 -16.21
N GLU A 319 16.62 27.06 -15.77
CA GLU A 319 17.33 28.33 -15.90
C GLU A 319 18.66 28.30 -15.14
N ARG A 320 18.63 27.84 -13.87
CA ARG A 320 19.83 27.60 -13.05
C ARG A 320 20.83 26.68 -13.75
N ASP A 321 20.37 25.57 -14.32
CA ASP A 321 21.27 24.58 -14.92
C ASP A 321 21.74 24.98 -16.33
N ALA A 322 20.97 25.80 -17.06
CA ALA A 322 21.43 26.49 -18.27
C ALA A 322 22.52 27.53 -17.96
N LEU A 323 22.30 28.37 -16.94
CA LEU A 323 23.29 29.36 -16.47
C LEU A 323 24.57 28.68 -15.95
N ARG A 324 24.46 27.53 -15.27
CA ARG A 324 25.63 26.71 -14.90
C ARG A 324 26.42 26.20 -16.11
N LEU A 325 25.73 25.74 -17.16
CA LEU A 325 26.35 25.29 -18.40
C LEU A 325 27.01 26.46 -19.16
N GLU A 326 26.42 27.63 -19.12
CA GLU A 326 26.99 28.86 -19.69
C GLU A 326 28.20 29.36 -18.91
N LEU A 327 28.14 29.37 -17.57
CA LEU A 327 29.30 29.64 -16.71
C LEU A 327 30.44 28.66 -16.98
N TYR A 328 30.17 27.36 -17.12
CA TYR A 328 31.18 26.36 -17.47
C TYR A 328 31.86 26.67 -18.82
N LYS A 329 31.10 26.99 -19.87
CA LYS A 329 31.64 27.38 -21.18
C LYS A 329 32.48 28.65 -21.09
N ASN A 330 32.02 29.65 -20.34
CA ASN A 330 32.74 30.91 -20.15
C ASN A 330 34.02 30.70 -19.34
N THR A 331 34.03 29.78 -18.36
CA THR A 331 35.25 29.38 -17.65
C THR A 331 36.24 28.68 -18.57
N GLN A 332 35.77 27.73 -19.40
CA GLN A 332 36.62 27.05 -20.38
C GLN A 332 37.24 28.05 -21.37
N SER A 333 36.42 28.90 -22.00
CA SER A 333 36.90 29.92 -22.94
C SER A 333 37.87 30.93 -22.30
N ASN A 334 37.76 31.19 -20.99
CA ASN A 334 38.69 32.07 -20.27
C ASN A 334 40.05 31.38 -20.05
N GLU A 335 40.07 30.09 -19.69
CA GLU A 335 41.31 29.31 -19.62
C GLU A 335 41.95 29.11 -21.00
N ASP A 336 41.15 28.94 -22.07
CA ASP A 336 41.64 28.90 -23.46
C ASP A 336 42.32 30.23 -23.85
N LEU A 337 41.64 31.37 -23.66
CA LEU A 337 42.19 32.72 -23.91
C LEU A 337 43.43 33.05 -23.05
N LYS A 338 43.48 32.51 -21.82
CA LYS A 338 44.61 32.63 -20.90
C LYS A 338 45.81 31.79 -21.34
N GLN A 339 45.58 30.61 -21.94
CA GLN A 339 46.64 29.87 -22.62
C GLN A 339 47.15 30.65 -23.83
N GLU A 340 46.28 31.11 -24.75
CA GLU A 340 46.66 31.91 -25.92
C GLU A 340 47.48 33.15 -25.51
N LYS A 341 47.05 33.85 -24.46
CA LYS A 341 47.81 34.96 -23.88
C LYS A 341 49.20 34.54 -23.43
N SER A 342 49.34 33.43 -22.69
CA SER A 342 50.65 32.94 -22.23
C SER A 342 51.58 32.53 -23.38
N GLU A 343 51.02 31.96 -24.45
CA GLU A 343 51.78 31.67 -25.67
C GLU A 343 52.23 32.93 -26.41
N LEU A 344 51.40 33.98 -26.45
CA LEU A 344 51.76 35.28 -27.02
C LEU A 344 52.83 36.00 -26.17
N GLU A 345 52.76 35.90 -24.85
CA GLU A 345 53.78 36.42 -23.94
C GLU A 345 55.13 35.70 -24.11
N GLU A 346 55.13 34.38 -24.37
CA GLU A 346 56.35 33.63 -24.68
C GLU A 346 56.89 33.95 -26.09
N LYS A 347 56.03 34.00 -27.12
CA LYS A 347 56.40 34.41 -28.49
C LYS A 347 57.02 35.82 -28.49
N LEU A 348 56.47 36.75 -27.72
CA LEU A 348 57.04 38.09 -27.52
C LEU A 348 58.41 38.05 -26.81
N ARG A 349 58.58 37.20 -25.80
CA ARG A 349 59.87 37.02 -25.11
C ARG A 349 60.95 36.49 -26.06
N VAL A 350 60.62 35.49 -26.87
CA VAL A 350 61.53 34.94 -27.90
C VAL A 350 61.94 36.03 -28.88
N LEU A 351 60.98 36.76 -29.48
CA LEU A 351 61.26 37.87 -30.40
C LEU A 351 62.12 38.98 -29.78
N VAL A 352 61.97 39.26 -28.47
CA VAL A 352 62.84 40.21 -27.75
C VAL A 352 64.27 39.67 -27.62
N THR A 353 64.45 38.38 -27.31
CA THR A 353 65.79 37.76 -27.27
C THR A 353 66.45 37.64 -28.65
N GLU A 354 65.68 37.31 -29.69
CA GLU A 354 66.15 37.29 -31.08
C GLU A 354 66.55 38.70 -31.53
N LYS A 355 65.74 39.73 -31.23
CA LYS A 355 66.09 41.12 -31.50
C LYS A 355 67.40 41.52 -30.81
N ALA A 356 67.61 41.16 -29.55
CA ALA A 356 68.85 41.43 -28.84
C ALA A 356 70.05 40.71 -29.47
N GLY A 357 69.88 39.44 -29.88
CA GLY A 357 70.90 38.69 -30.64
C GLY A 357 71.22 39.34 -31.99
N MET A 358 70.20 39.78 -32.73
CA MET A 358 70.37 40.51 -33.99
C MET A 358 71.03 41.88 -33.79
N GLN A 359 70.79 42.57 -32.67
CA GLN A 359 71.51 43.80 -32.34
C GLN A 359 73.00 43.54 -32.05
N LEU A 360 73.34 42.48 -31.31
CA LEU A 360 74.74 42.06 -31.12
C LEU A 360 75.41 41.63 -32.44
N ASN A 361 74.69 40.92 -33.30
CA ASN A 361 75.16 40.55 -34.64
C ASN A 361 75.35 41.78 -35.54
N LEU A 362 74.47 42.79 -35.46
CA LEU A 362 74.62 44.06 -36.18
C LEU A 362 75.80 44.87 -35.65
N GLU A 363 76.04 44.89 -34.34
CA GLU A 363 77.25 45.50 -33.77
C GLU A 363 78.53 44.78 -34.22
N GLU A 364 78.53 43.45 -34.26
CA GLU A 364 79.67 42.66 -34.74
C GLU A 364 79.88 42.85 -36.26
N LEU A 365 78.79 42.86 -37.04
CA LEU A 365 78.81 43.17 -38.47
C LEU A 365 79.20 44.62 -38.74
N GLN A 366 78.90 45.58 -37.86
CA GLN A 366 79.37 46.96 -37.97
C GLN A 366 80.89 47.03 -37.70
N LYS A 367 81.38 46.38 -36.63
CA LYS A 367 82.83 46.29 -36.35
C LYS A 367 83.59 45.58 -37.49
N LYS A 368 82.97 44.56 -38.10
CA LYS A 368 83.45 43.92 -39.33
C LYS A 368 83.33 44.85 -40.54
N LEU A 369 82.26 45.63 -40.67
CA LEU A 369 82.06 46.58 -41.76
C LEU A 369 83.14 47.66 -41.70
N GLU A 370 83.34 48.34 -40.57
CA GLU A 370 84.40 49.31 -40.31
C GLU A 370 85.81 48.74 -40.65
N MET A 371 86.07 47.48 -40.27
CA MET A 371 87.29 46.76 -40.68
C MET A 371 87.35 46.47 -42.18
N THR A 372 86.25 46.09 -42.81
CA THR A 372 86.17 45.86 -44.26
C THR A 372 86.03 47.13 -45.09
N GLU A 373 85.72 48.28 -44.49
CA GLU A 373 85.76 49.62 -45.07
C GLU A 373 87.19 50.16 -45.00
N LEU A 374 87.92 49.90 -43.93
CA LEU A 374 89.38 50.02 -43.90
C LEU A 374 90.05 49.17 -44.98
N LEU A 375 89.55 47.96 -45.25
CA LEU A 375 90.01 47.12 -46.36
C LEU A 375 89.44 47.56 -47.73
N LEU A 376 88.20 48.05 -47.84
CA LEU A 376 87.64 48.53 -49.12
C LEU A 376 88.17 49.90 -49.50
N GLN A 377 88.67 50.70 -48.56
CA GLN A 377 89.49 51.87 -48.85
C GLN A 377 90.87 51.46 -49.42
N GLN A 378 91.28 50.18 -49.26
CA GLN A 378 92.42 49.54 -49.95
C GLN A 378 91.98 48.79 -51.23
N PHE A 379 90.72 48.34 -51.34
CA PHE A 379 90.19 47.48 -52.41
C PHE A 379 89.07 48.08 -53.29
N SER A 380 88.79 49.40 -53.24
CA SER A 380 87.76 50.07 -54.06
C SER A 380 88.01 50.07 -55.57
N SER A 381 89.02 49.34 -56.03
CA SER A 381 89.13 48.83 -57.39
C SER A 381 88.20 47.62 -57.62
N ARG A 382 86.93 47.89 -57.98
CA ARG A 382 85.95 47.04 -58.73
C ARG A 382 85.04 46.01 -58.02
N CYS A 383 83.76 46.40 -57.95
CA CYS A 383 82.59 45.85 -58.69
C CYS A 383 81.99 44.43 -58.49
N GLU A 384 80.75 44.43 -57.99
CA GLU A 384 79.47 43.80 -58.44
C GLU A 384 79.39 42.51 -59.31
N ALA A 385 78.33 41.72 -59.02
CA ALA A 385 77.76 40.62 -59.82
C ALA A 385 76.22 40.46 -59.53
N PRO A 386 75.41 39.76 -60.36
CA PRO A 386 74.04 40.22 -60.66
C PRO A 386 72.87 39.25 -60.36
N ASP A 387 72.56 38.96 -59.09
CA ASP A 387 71.52 37.97 -58.71
C ASP A 387 70.07 38.52 -58.65
N ALA A 388 69.89 39.84 -58.75
CA ALA A 388 68.67 40.54 -58.36
C ALA A 388 67.40 40.22 -59.19
N ASN A 389 67.54 39.80 -60.45
CA ASN A 389 66.41 39.81 -61.40
C ASN A 389 65.46 38.61 -61.24
N GLN A 390 65.95 37.47 -60.73
CA GLN A 390 65.10 36.30 -60.45
C GLN A 390 64.39 36.44 -59.09
N GLN A 391 65.06 37.06 -58.12
CA GLN A 391 64.50 37.45 -56.83
C GLN A 391 63.33 38.45 -57.01
N LEU A 392 63.46 39.41 -57.93
CA LEU A 392 62.39 40.39 -58.24
C LEU A 392 61.08 39.75 -58.73
N GLN A 393 61.18 38.67 -59.51
CA GLN A 393 60.00 37.93 -60.01
C GLN A 393 59.23 37.28 -58.86
N GLN A 394 59.94 36.57 -57.97
CA GLN A 394 59.36 35.91 -56.79
C GLN A 394 58.77 36.95 -55.82
N ALA A 395 59.49 38.04 -55.57
CA ALA A 395 59.03 39.13 -54.72
C ALA A 395 57.71 39.77 -55.22
N MET A 396 57.42 39.76 -56.53
CA MET A 396 56.13 40.27 -57.04
C MET A 396 54.96 39.29 -56.83
N GLU A 397 55.19 37.98 -56.91
CA GLU A 397 54.18 36.96 -56.61
C GLU A 397 53.88 36.90 -55.10
N GLU A 398 54.92 37.02 -54.27
CA GLU A 398 54.80 37.20 -52.81
C GLU A 398 54.04 38.49 -52.47
N ARG A 399 54.36 39.62 -53.15
CA ARG A 399 53.64 40.89 -52.93
C ARG A 399 52.14 40.76 -53.25
N ALA A 400 51.76 40.04 -54.31
CA ALA A 400 50.36 39.82 -54.66
C ALA A 400 49.63 38.94 -53.61
N GLN A 401 50.29 37.93 -53.06
CA GLN A 401 49.74 37.11 -51.97
C GLN A 401 49.60 37.92 -50.67
N LEU A 402 50.59 38.75 -50.34
CA LEU A 402 50.54 39.65 -49.20
C LEU A 402 49.47 40.74 -49.36
N GLU A 403 49.27 41.30 -50.55
CA GLU A 403 48.16 42.23 -50.85
C GLU A 403 46.79 41.56 -50.64
N ALA A 404 46.62 40.29 -51.05
CA ALA A 404 45.40 39.54 -50.83
C ALA A 404 45.14 39.25 -49.33
N HIS A 405 46.17 38.85 -48.58
CA HIS A 405 46.07 38.66 -47.13
C HIS A 405 45.83 39.99 -46.38
N LEU A 406 46.45 41.09 -46.80
CA LEU A 406 46.17 42.43 -46.26
C LEU A 406 44.70 42.80 -46.46
N GLY A 407 44.12 42.48 -47.63
CA GLY A 407 42.68 42.65 -47.89
C GLY A 407 41.79 41.87 -46.93
N GLN A 408 42.13 40.60 -46.66
CA GLN A 408 41.40 39.76 -45.68
C GLN A 408 41.51 40.32 -44.25
N VAL A 409 42.70 40.77 -43.84
CA VAL A 409 42.93 41.37 -42.52
C VAL A 409 42.22 42.72 -42.39
N MET A 410 42.18 43.55 -43.43
CA MET A 410 41.44 44.82 -43.40
C MET A 410 39.94 44.59 -43.23
N GLU A 411 39.36 43.60 -43.89
CA GLU A 411 37.93 43.30 -43.75
C GLU A 411 37.58 42.67 -42.38
N SER A 412 38.45 41.82 -41.81
CA SER A 412 38.24 41.30 -40.44
C SER A 412 38.39 42.39 -39.37
N VAL A 413 39.36 43.30 -39.51
CA VAL A 413 39.49 44.50 -38.68
C VAL A 413 38.24 45.39 -38.81
N ARG A 414 37.71 45.57 -40.03
CA ARG A 414 36.48 46.35 -40.27
C ARG A 414 35.27 45.72 -39.58
N GLN A 415 35.17 44.38 -39.57
CA GLN A 415 34.10 43.65 -38.87
C GLN A 415 34.21 43.81 -37.35
N LEU A 416 35.38 43.52 -36.76
CA LEU A 416 35.63 43.72 -35.33
C LEU A 416 35.40 45.16 -34.87
N GLN A 417 35.70 46.14 -35.73
CA GLN A 417 35.45 47.54 -35.47
C GLN A 417 33.95 47.90 -35.45
N MET A 418 33.15 47.35 -36.38
CA MET A 418 31.68 47.49 -36.34
C MET A 418 31.05 46.80 -35.12
N GLU A 419 31.59 45.64 -34.71
CA GLU A 419 31.12 44.94 -33.50
C GLU A 419 31.45 45.74 -32.23
N ARG A 420 32.69 46.23 -32.08
CA ARG A 420 33.12 47.12 -31.00
C ARG A 420 32.20 48.33 -30.88
N ASP A 421 31.90 49.00 -32.00
CA ASP A 421 31.10 50.22 -32.00
C ASP A 421 29.65 49.94 -31.61
N LYS A 422 29.08 48.81 -32.05
CA LYS A 422 27.77 48.30 -31.60
C LYS A 422 27.74 47.97 -30.10
N TYR A 423 28.78 47.33 -29.56
CA TYR A 423 28.89 47.11 -28.10
C TYR A 423 29.01 48.43 -27.33
N ALA A 424 29.75 49.41 -27.86
CA ALA A 424 29.87 50.74 -27.27
C ALA A 424 28.55 51.53 -27.28
N GLU A 425 27.68 51.33 -28.29
CA GLU A 425 26.32 51.89 -28.30
C GLU A 425 25.40 51.22 -27.27
N ASN A 426 25.42 49.89 -27.17
CA ASN A 426 24.66 49.16 -26.14
C ASN A 426 25.03 49.64 -24.72
N LEU A 427 26.33 49.70 -24.41
CA LEU A 427 26.83 50.17 -23.10
C LEU A 427 26.46 51.64 -22.81
N LYS A 428 26.40 52.51 -23.82
CA LYS A 428 25.87 53.88 -23.67
C LYS A 428 24.38 53.88 -23.35
N GLY A 429 23.60 53.04 -24.01
CA GLY A 429 22.16 52.88 -23.77
C GLY A 429 21.86 52.39 -22.35
N GLU A 430 22.53 51.34 -21.90
CA GLU A 430 22.45 50.83 -20.52
C GLU A 430 22.88 51.90 -19.51
N SER A 431 24.00 52.58 -19.75
CA SER A 431 24.48 53.69 -18.90
C SER A 431 23.48 54.84 -18.80
N ALA A 432 22.74 55.13 -19.86
CA ALA A 432 21.68 56.14 -19.86
C ALA A 432 20.45 55.68 -19.05
N MET A 433 20.02 54.42 -19.20
CA MET A 433 18.92 53.86 -18.40
C MET A 433 19.25 53.83 -16.90
N TRP A 434 20.46 53.40 -16.52
CA TRP A 434 20.91 53.42 -15.13
C TRP A 434 20.98 54.84 -14.57
N ARG A 435 21.46 55.81 -15.35
CA ARG A 435 21.47 57.22 -14.96
C ARG A 435 20.07 57.79 -14.76
N GLN A 436 19.14 57.51 -15.67
CA GLN A 436 17.74 57.94 -15.56
C GLN A 436 17.07 57.34 -14.31
N ARG A 437 17.28 56.05 -14.03
CA ARG A 437 16.69 55.39 -12.87
C ARG A 437 17.32 55.87 -11.54
N MET A 438 18.62 56.17 -11.53
CA MET A 438 19.28 56.82 -10.41
C MET A 438 18.70 58.23 -10.17
N GLN A 439 18.48 59.01 -11.23
CA GLN A 439 17.89 60.34 -11.13
C GLN A 439 16.47 60.28 -10.56
N GLN A 440 15.61 59.39 -11.07
CA GLN A 440 14.25 59.18 -10.55
C GLN A 440 14.23 58.82 -9.06
N MET A 441 15.15 57.96 -8.59
CA MET A 441 15.29 57.66 -7.17
C MET A 441 15.76 58.88 -6.37
N SER A 442 16.68 59.69 -6.90
CA SER A 442 17.14 60.91 -6.22
C SER A 442 16.07 61.99 -6.12
N GLU A 443 15.20 62.12 -7.14
CA GLU A 443 14.06 63.05 -7.14
C GLU A 443 13.01 62.62 -6.09
N GLN A 444 12.69 61.33 -5.98
CA GLN A 444 11.81 60.80 -4.93
C GLN A 444 12.38 61.01 -3.52
N VAL A 445 13.70 60.85 -3.33
CA VAL A 445 14.37 61.13 -2.05
C VAL A 445 14.40 62.64 -1.73
N HIS A 446 14.37 63.50 -2.75
CA HIS A 446 14.29 64.95 -2.58
C HIS A 446 12.88 65.39 -2.15
N THR A 447 11.82 64.92 -2.80
CA THR A 447 10.44 65.29 -2.42
C THR A 447 10.11 64.80 -1.00
N LEU A 448 10.49 63.57 -0.64
CA LEU A 448 10.32 63.04 0.72
C LEU A 448 11.12 63.84 1.79
N ARG A 449 12.20 64.53 1.40
CA ARG A 449 12.92 65.45 2.30
C ARG A 449 12.13 66.74 2.50
N GLU A 450 11.63 67.33 1.44
CA GLU A 450 10.84 68.58 1.49
C GLU A 450 9.53 68.38 2.27
N GLU A 451 8.83 67.26 2.04
CA GLU A 451 7.64 66.87 2.83
C GLU A 451 7.95 66.75 4.32
N LYS A 452 9.10 66.15 4.68
CA LYS A 452 9.56 66.07 6.07
C LYS A 452 9.87 67.46 6.63
N GLU A 453 10.56 68.31 5.88
CA GLU A 453 10.98 69.64 6.34
C GLU A 453 9.77 70.56 6.59
N CYS A 454 8.83 70.61 5.64
CA CYS A 454 7.53 71.28 5.82
C CYS A 454 6.75 70.74 7.04
N SER A 455 6.84 69.43 7.30
CA SER A 455 6.20 68.82 8.47
C SER A 455 6.86 69.24 9.79
N MET A 456 8.19 69.41 9.83
CA MET A 456 8.89 69.89 11.02
C MET A 456 8.62 71.37 11.29
N SER A 457 8.61 72.22 10.27
CA SER A 457 8.28 73.65 10.43
C SER A 457 6.90 73.86 11.06
N ARG A 458 5.89 73.07 10.63
CA ARG A 458 4.55 73.17 11.21
C ARG A 458 4.44 72.63 12.65
N VAL A 459 5.38 71.80 13.11
CA VAL A 459 5.48 71.44 14.54
C VAL A 459 6.03 72.64 15.33
N GLN A 460 7.07 73.30 14.83
CA GLN A 460 7.68 74.46 15.49
C GLN A 460 6.70 75.66 15.62
N GLU A 461 5.88 75.92 14.59
CA GLU A 461 4.82 76.95 14.65
C GLU A 461 3.78 76.66 15.76
N LEU A 462 3.46 75.38 15.99
CA LEU A 462 2.54 74.99 17.08
C LEU A 462 3.23 75.13 18.45
N GLU A 463 4.50 74.75 18.56
CA GLU A 463 5.28 74.91 19.80
C GLU A 463 5.44 76.37 20.23
N THR A 464 5.70 77.30 19.30
CA THR A 464 5.79 78.73 19.63
C THR A 464 4.44 79.30 20.07
N SER A 465 3.33 78.92 19.41
CA SER A 465 1.97 79.35 19.80
C SER A 465 1.60 78.92 21.25
N LEU A 466 2.08 77.75 21.69
CA LEU A 466 1.88 77.25 23.05
C LEU A 466 2.76 77.96 24.09
N ALA A 467 3.87 78.56 23.69
CA ALA A 467 4.72 79.38 24.57
C ALA A 467 4.13 80.78 24.78
N GLU A 468 3.62 81.43 23.72
CA GLU A 468 3.04 82.78 23.80
C GLU A 468 1.77 82.83 24.66
N LEU A 469 0.93 81.80 24.61
CA LEU A 469 -0.22 81.65 25.51
C LEU A 469 0.17 81.52 27.00
N ARG A 470 1.40 81.10 27.29
CA ARG A 470 1.88 80.82 28.64
C ARG A 470 2.39 82.07 29.37
N ASN A 471 2.82 83.09 28.63
CA ASN A 471 3.46 84.30 29.17
C ASN A 471 2.48 85.41 29.61
N GLN A 472 1.17 85.24 29.39
CA GLN A 472 0.16 86.30 29.58
C GLN A 472 -0.44 86.39 31.00
N MET A 473 0.27 85.89 32.04
CA MET A 473 -0.33 85.63 33.38
C MET A 473 0.53 86.04 34.60
N ALA A 474 1.14 87.25 34.64
CA ALA A 474 1.83 87.78 35.83
C ALA A 474 1.89 89.34 35.92
N GLU A 475 1.88 89.90 37.13
CA GLU A 475 1.96 91.36 37.43
C GLU A 475 2.80 91.70 38.72
N PRO A 476 3.19 92.99 38.98
CA PRO A 476 4.34 93.36 39.84
C PRO A 476 4.07 94.25 41.10
N PRO A 477 5.11 94.57 41.94
CA PRO A 477 4.99 95.29 43.24
C PRO A 477 5.70 96.70 43.33
N PRO A 478 5.52 97.47 44.45
CA PRO A 478 6.17 98.79 44.70
C PRO A 478 7.14 98.91 45.93
N PRO A 479 7.93 100.01 46.11
CA PRO A 479 9.01 100.14 47.13
C PRO A 479 8.92 101.34 48.15
N GLU A 480 9.98 101.53 48.97
CA GLU A 480 10.17 102.39 50.19
C GLU A 480 10.82 103.80 49.91
N PRO A 481 11.46 104.57 50.86
CA PRO A 481 11.45 104.72 52.35
C PRO A 481 11.24 106.23 52.78
N PRO A 482 12.06 107.03 53.54
CA PRO A 482 12.87 106.88 54.81
C PRO A 482 12.77 108.04 55.89
N ALA A 483 13.43 107.83 57.06
CA ALA A 483 14.24 108.78 57.90
C ALA A 483 13.70 109.80 58.97
N GLY A 484 14.20 109.65 60.23
CA GLY A 484 14.50 110.71 61.24
C GLY A 484 13.57 110.85 62.48
N PRO A 485 13.96 111.51 63.62
CA PRO A 485 15.28 112.10 63.98
C PRO A 485 15.74 112.08 65.49
N SER A 486 17.04 111.93 65.78
CA SER A 486 17.82 112.69 66.81
C SER A 486 19.31 112.28 66.84
N GLU A 487 20.16 113.05 66.16
CA GLU A 487 21.43 112.59 65.54
C GLU A 487 22.30 111.62 66.33
N VAL A 488 23.37 112.00 67.06
CA VAL A 488 24.43 111.01 67.43
C VAL A 488 23.94 109.82 68.28
N GLU A 489 22.98 110.02 69.18
CA GLU A 489 22.53 108.96 70.10
C GLU A 489 21.42 108.08 69.50
N GLN A 490 20.53 108.63 68.65
CA GLN A 490 19.73 107.78 67.75
C GLN A 490 20.52 107.35 66.50
N GLN A 491 21.73 107.83 66.23
CA GLN A 491 22.61 107.27 65.21
C GLN A 491 23.28 106.04 65.78
N LEU A 492 23.85 106.08 66.99
CA LEU A 492 24.38 104.87 67.62
C LEU A 492 23.26 103.86 67.97
N GLN A 493 22.09 104.32 68.40
CA GLN A 493 20.97 103.40 68.62
C GLN A 493 20.28 102.96 67.32
N ALA A 494 20.11 103.81 66.30
CA ALA A 494 19.62 103.36 65.00
C ALA A 494 20.68 102.55 64.23
N GLU A 495 21.99 102.72 64.45
CA GLU A 495 23.04 101.83 63.96
C GLU A 495 22.96 100.49 64.70
N ALA A 496 22.80 100.49 66.03
CA ALA A 496 22.57 99.25 66.77
C ALA A 496 21.27 98.54 66.36
N GLU A 497 20.21 99.28 66.04
CA GLU A 497 18.95 98.74 65.52
C GLU A 497 19.00 98.42 64.02
N HIS A 498 19.83 99.09 63.22
CA HIS A 498 20.07 98.83 61.80
C HIS A 498 20.95 97.59 61.65
N LEU A 499 22.07 97.52 62.36
CA LEU A 499 22.90 96.31 62.47
C LEU A 499 22.11 95.13 63.06
N ARG A 500 21.16 95.36 63.97
CA ARG A 500 20.21 94.30 64.39
C ARG A 500 19.25 93.90 63.26
N LYS A 501 18.62 94.84 62.56
CA LYS A 501 17.74 94.55 61.41
C LYS A 501 18.49 93.94 60.22
N GLU A 502 19.76 94.26 60.04
CA GLU A 502 20.67 93.64 59.08
C GLU A 502 21.08 92.25 59.53
N LEU A 503 21.39 92.02 60.82
CA LEU A 503 21.66 90.67 61.34
C LEU A 503 20.40 89.79 61.33
N GLU A 504 19.23 90.34 61.65
CA GLU A 504 17.93 89.66 61.55
C GLU A 504 17.55 89.41 60.08
N GLY A 505 17.82 90.36 59.19
CA GLY A 505 17.61 90.24 57.74
C GLY A 505 18.56 89.22 57.09
N LEU A 506 19.84 89.23 57.45
CA LEU A 506 20.85 88.25 57.00
C LEU A 506 20.59 86.87 57.61
N ALA A 507 20.13 86.79 58.86
CA ALA A 507 19.68 85.54 59.46
C ALA A 507 18.43 85.01 58.76
N GLY A 508 17.47 85.87 58.41
CA GLY A 508 16.30 85.52 57.61
C GLY A 508 16.65 85.06 56.20
N GLN A 509 17.59 85.74 55.53
CA GLN A 509 18.13 85.33 54.22
C GLN A 509 18.85 83.99 54.31
N LEU A 510 19.68 83.78 55.34
CA LEU A 510 20.36 82.50 55.57
C LEU A 510 19.36 81.39 55.90
N GLN A 511 18.31 81.67 56.67
CA GLN A 511 17.27 80.71 57.00
C GLN A 511 16.40 80.35 55.78
N ALA A 512 16.07 81.33 54.93
CA ALA A 512 15.44 81.07 53.64
C ALA A 512 16.36 80.23 52.74
N GLN A 513 17.64 80.59 52.63
CA GLN A 513 18.61 79.83 51.85
C GLN A 513 18.80 78.39 52.39
N VAL A 514 18.68 78.16 53.70
CA VAL A 514 18.65 76.80 54.27
C VAL A 514 17.37 76.06 53.88
N GLN A 515 16.20 76.69 53.95
CA GLN A 515 14.92 76.10 53.52
C GLN A 515 14.92 75.77 52.00
N ASP A 516 15.52 76.63 51.18
CA ASP A 516 15.72 76.40 49.75
C ASP A 516 16.68 75.22 49.50
N ASN A 517 17.81 75.15 50.21
CA ASN A 517 18.75 74.02 50.11
C ASN A 517 18.12 72.70 50.59
N GLU A 518 17.29 72.72 51.65
CA GLU A 518 16.49 71.56 52.02
C GLU A 518 15.47 71.19 50.94
N GLY A 519 14.82 72.17 50.30
CA GLY A 519 13.90 71.96 49.18
C GLY A 519 14.59 71.29 47.99
N LEU A 520 15.76 71.79 47.60
CA LEU A 520 16.62 71.20 46.57
C LEU A 520 17.13 69.81 46.98
N SER A 521 17.43 69.59 48.26
CA SER A 521 17.85 68.27 48.77
C SER A 521 16.72 67.25 48.74
N ARG A 522 15.47 67.67 49.04
CA ARG A 522 14.26 66.84 48.87
C ARG A 522 14.03 66.52 47.39
N LEU A 523 14.09 67.51 46.51
CA LEU A 523 13.91 67.33 45.06
C LEU A 523 14.99 66.45 44.42
N ASN A 524 16.26 66.59 44.83
CA ASN A 524 17.34 65.71 44.37
C ASN A 524 17.10 64.26 44.81
N ARG A 525 16.66 64.05 46.07
CA ARG A 525 16.32 62.71 46.57
C ARG A 525 15.15 62.08 45.80
N GLU A 526 14.11 62.86 45.50
CA GLU A 526 12.98 62.42 44.65
C GLU A 526 13.45 62.05 43.23
N GLN A 527 14.45 62.76 42.68
CA GLN A 527 15.07 62.41 41.39
C GLN A 527 15.94 61.15 41.48
N GLU A 528 16.72 60.97 42.54
CA GLU A 528 17.50 59.74 42.79
C GLU A 528 16.59 58.52 42.95
N GLU A 529 15.52 58.62 43.74
CA GLU A 529 14.54 57.54 43.93
C GLU A 529 13.83 57.21 42.61
N ARG A 530 13.47 58.21 41.80
CA ARG A 530 12.89 58.02 40.45
C ARG A 530 13.89 57.46 39.42
N LEU A 531 15.18 57.78 39.52
CA LEU A 531 16.22 57.18 38.69
C LEU A 531 16.38 55.70 39.03
N LEU A 532 16.42 55.34 40.32
CA LEU A 532 16.46 53.94 40.77
C LEU A 532 15.22 53.14 40.34
N GLU A 533 14.05 53.75 40.25
CA GLU A 533 12.86 53.12 39.67
C GLU A 533 13.00 52.88 38.16
N LEU A 534 13.54 53.84 37.42
CA LEU A 534 13.80 53.72 35.98
C LEU A 534 14.90 52.69 35.66
N GLU A 535 15.93 52.60 36.49
CA GLU A 535 16.99 51.58 36.40
C GLU A 535 16.41 50.17 36.61
N ARG A 536 15.66 49.94 37.69
CA ARG A 536 14.97 48.65 37.91
C ARG A 536 14.00 48.29 36.79
N ALA A 537 13.29 49.28 36.23
CA ALA A 537 12.43 49.06 35.09
C ALA A 537 13.24 48.64 33.84
N ALA A 538 14.41 49.25 33.61
CA ALA A 538 15.31 48.88 32.52
C ALA A 538 15.92 47.48 32.71
N GLU A 539 16.28 47.10 33.94
CA GLU A 539 16.72 45.74 34.30
C GLU A 539 15.64 44.71 33.97
N LEU A 540 14.40 44.93 34.42
CA LEU A 540 13.25 44.07 34.11
C LEU A 540 12.97 43.97 32.59
N TRP A 541 13.13 45.06 31.83
CA TRP A 541 13.05 45.01 30.36
C TRP A 541 14.21 44.21 29.74
N GLY A 542 15.40 44.24 30.35
CA GLY A 542 16.54 43.40 30.01
C GLY A 542 16.24 41.92 30.21
N GLU A 543 15.86 41.51 31.42
CA GLU A 543 15.45 40.14 31.75
C GLU A 543 14.32 39.65 30.81
N GLN A 544 13.32 40.49 30.58
CA GLN A 544 12.22 40.20 29.65
C GLN A 544 12.71 40.01 28.21
N ALA A 545 13.71 40.78 27.76
CA ALA A 545 14.30 40.61 26.43
C ALA A 545 15.18 39.36 26.33
N GLU A 546 15.89 38.98 27.38
CA GLU A 546 16.68 37.75 27.44
C GLU A 546 15.80 36.49 27.51
N ALA A 547 14.73 36.50 28.30
CA ALA A 547 13.73 35.43 28.30
C ALA A 547 13.10 35.25 26.90
N ARG A 548 12.76 36.34 26.21
CA ARG A 548 12.29 36.30 24.81
C ARG A 548 13.36 35.75 23.85
N ARG A 549 14.64 36.08 24.05
CA ARG A 549 15.76 35.55 23.26
C ARG A 549 15.90 34.03 23.45
N GLN A 550 15.86 33.55 24.69
CA GLN A 550 15.92 32.13 25.03
C GLN A 550 14.74 31.35 24.42
N ILE A 551 13.52 31.88 24.47
CA ILE A 551 12.34 31.27 23.84
C ILE A 551 12.48 31.20 22.31
N LEU A 552 13.07 32.22 21.67
CA LEU A 552 13.34 32.18 20.23
C LEU A 552 14.44 31.18 19.87
N GLU A 553 15.44 31.00 20.73
CA GLU A 553 16.51 30.02 20.56
C GLU A 553 16.00 28.58 20.74
N THR A 554 15.18 28.30 21.76
CA THR A 554 14.53 26.98 21.91
C THR A 554 13.60 26.69 20.74
N MET A 555 12.75 27.64 20.33
CA MET A 555 11.91 27.48 19.13
C MET A 555 12.73 27.26 17.85
N GLN A 556 13.92 27.87 17.71
CA GLN A 556 14.81 27.62 16.59
C GLN A 556 15.40 26.20 16.64
N ASN A 557 15.82 25.74 17.81
CA ASN A 557 16.36 24.39 18.01
C ASN A 557 15.27 23.31 17.81
N ASP A 558 14.06 23.54 18.30
CA ASP A 558 12.88 22.72 18.02
C ASP A 558 12.57 22.69 16.52
N ARG A 559 12.62 23.85 15.83
CA ARG A 559 12.41 23.92 14.37
C ARG A 559 13.44 23.10 13.61
N THR A 560 14.71 23.07 14.01
CA THR A 560 15.73 22.20 13.38
C THR A 560 15.49 20.72 13.69
N THR A 561 15.11 20.39 14.92
CA THR A 561 14.80 19.01 15.36
C THR A 561 13.58 18.46 14.62
N ILE A 562 12.49 19.24 14.55
CA ILE A 562 11.28 18.93 13.78
C ILE A 562 11.61 18.84 12.29
N SER A 563 12.43 19.74 11.74
CA SER A 563 12.85 19.68 10.33
C SER A 563 13.62 18.39 10.03
N ARG A 564 14.52 17.95 10.91
CA ARG A 564 15.25 16.69 10.78
C ARG A 564 14.30 15.49 10.84
N ALA A 565 13.40 15.47 11.82
CA ALA A 565 12.38 14.42 11.96
C ALA A 565 11.42 14.37 10.76
N LEU A 566 11.02 15.52 10.19
CA LEU A 566 10.20 15.60 8.97
C LEU A 566 10.97 15.14 7.73
N SER A 567 12.28 15.36 7.66
CA SER A 567 13.13 14.81 6.59
C SER A 567 13.20 13.29 6.66
N GLN A 568 13.48 12.73 7.84
CA GLN A 568 13.48 11.28 8.07
C GLN A 568 12.11 10.65 7.80
N ASN A 569 11.00 11.35 8.13
CA ASN A 569 9.65 10.91 7.80
C ASN A 569 9.27 11.04 6.30
N ARG A 570 10.05 11.77 5.48
CA ARG A 570 9.94 11.71 4.01
C ARG A 570 10.73 10.52 3.48
N GLU A 571 11.99 10.39 3.90
CA GLU A 571 12.89 9.29 3.51
C GLU A 571 12.27 7.91 3.81
N LEU A 572 11.69 7.72 5.01
CA LEU A 572 10.97 6.49 5.35
C LEU A 572 9.71 6.24 4.50
N LYS A 573 9.05 7.29 4.00
CA LYS A 573 7.90 7.16 3.08
C LYS A 573 8.34 6.87 1.65
N GLU A 574 9.47 7.41 1.23
CA GLU A 574 10.10 7.13 -0.05
C GLU A 574 10.58 5.68 -0.09
N GLN A 575 11.31 5.22 0.95
CA GLN A 575 11.67 3.80 1.13
C GLN A 575 10.45 2.87 1.17
N LEU A 576 9.35 3.26 1.86
CA LEU A 576 8.10 2.49 1.86
C LEU A 576 7.47 2.41 0.46
N ALA A 577 7.47 3.51 -0.30
CA ALA A 577 6.93 3.56 -1.65
C ALA A 577 7.80 2.77 -2.65
N GLU A 578 9.12 2.80 -2.49
CA GLU A 578 10.06 1.96 -3.25
C GLU A 578 9.87 0.48 -2.95
N LEU A 579 9.72 0.11 -1.67
CA LEU A 579 9.42 -1.26 -1.25
C LEU A 579 8.06 -1.74 -1.80
N GLN A 580 7.02 -0.90 -1.75
CA GLN A 580 5.72 -1.18 -2.37
C GLN A 580 5.84 -1.33 -3.90
N SER A 581 6.62 -0.48 -4.56
CA SER A 581 6.90 -0.60 -6.00
C SER A 581 7.65 -1.90 -6.32
N GLY A 582 8.62 -2.29 -5.48
CA GLY A 582 9.35 -3.56 -5.55
C GLY A 582 8.42 -4.77 -5.40
N PHE A 583 7.55 -4.78 -4.39
CA PHE A 583 6.55 -5.83 -4.22
C PHE A 583 5.59 -5.94 -5.42
N VAL A 584 5.12 -4.83 -5.99
CA VAL A 584 4.25 -4.85 -7.18
C VAL A 584 5.01 -5.38 -8.41
N LYS A 585 6.25 -4.95 -8.63
CA LYS A 585 7.11 -5.47 -9.72
C LYS A 585 7.35 -6.97 -9.56
N LEU A 586 7.84 -7.41 -8.41
CA LEU A 586 8.07 -8.83 -8.11
C LEU A 586 6.78 -9.67 -8.20
N THR A 587 5.62 -9.12 -7.83
CA THR A 587 4.34 -9.84 -7.97
C THR A 587 3.95 -10.00 -9.45
N ASN A 588 4.14 -8.96 -10.27
CA ASN A 588 3.90 -9.02 -11.71
C ASN A 588 4.90 -9.96 -12.41
N GLU A 589 6.20 -9.86 -12.09
CA GLU A 589 7.26 -10.73 -12.61
C GLU A 589 7.02 -12.20 -12.23
N ASN A 590 6.63 -12.48 -10.98
CA ASN A 590 6.23 -13.84 -10.58
C ASN A 590 4.97 -14.33 -11.31
N MET A 591 4.00 -13.45 -11.60
CA MET A 591 2.82 -13.79 -12.40
C MET A 591 3.19 -14.10 -13.86
N GLU A 592 4.05 -13.29 -14.48
CA GLU A 592 4.56 -13.50 -15.84
C GLU A 592 5.38 -14.79 -15.94
N ILE A 593 6.31 -15.03 -15.01
CA ILE A 593 7.10 -16.27 -14.93
C ILE A 593 6.20 -17.49 -14.71
N THR A 594 5.19 -17.39 -13.85
CA THR A 594 4.23 -18.48 -13.61
C THR A 594 3.38 -18.76 -14.86
N SER A 595 2.93 -17.72 -15.55
CA SER A 595 2.18 -17.84 -16.81
C SER A 595 3.03 -18.48 -17.92
N ALA A 596 4.27 -18.01 -18.10
CA ALA A 596 5.22 -18.59 -19.05
C ALA A 596 5.53 -20.07 -18.71
N LEU A 597 5.76 -20.39 -17.43
CA LEU A 597 5.96 -21.77 -16.98
C LEU A 597 4.75 -22.65 -17.27
N GLN A 598 3.52 -22.16 -17.07
CA GLN A 598 2.30 -22.90 -17.41
C GLN A 598 2.15 -23.13 -18.93
N SER A 599 2.53 -22.14 -19.77
CA SER A 599 2.54 -22.32 -21.23
C SER A 599 3.62 -23.31 -21.69
N GLU A 600 4.83 -23.25 -21.14
CA GLU A 600 5.89 -24.23 -21.43
C GLU A 600 5.51 -25.64 -20.96
N GLN A 601 4.84 -25.76 -19.81
CA GLN A 601 4.25 -27.03 -19.36
C GLN A 601 3.11 -27.52 -20.29
N HIS A 602 2.42 -26.63 -21.00
CA HIS A 602 1.46 -27.00 -22.04
C HIS A 602 2.16 -27.53 -23.30
N VAL A 603 3.14 -26.77 -23.82
CA VAL A 603 3.95 -27.16 -24.98
C VAL A 603 4.67 -28.49 -24.72
N LYS A 604 5.25 -28.69 -23.53
CA LYS A 604 5.86 -29.96 -23.12
C LYS A 604 4.87 -31.14 -23.16
N ARG A 605 3.61 -30.94 -22.76
CA ARG A 605 2.56 -31.97 -22.84
C ARG A 605 2.16 -32.28 -24.29
N GLU A 606 2.09 -31.28 -25.17
CA GLU A 606 1.83 -31.50 -26.60
C GLU A 606 2.99 -32.20 -27.30
N LEU A 607 4.24 -31.82 -27.02
CA LEU A 607 5.43 -32.49 -27.54
C LEU A 607 5.50 -33.94 -27.04
N GLY A 608 5.15 -34.20 -25.78
CA GLY A 608 5.03 -35.55 -25.23
C GLY A 608 4.00 -36.40 -25.99
N LYS A 609 2.82 -35.86 -26.30
CA LYS A 609 1.81 -36.54 -27.14
C LYS A 609 2.35 -36.85 -28.54
N LYS A 610 2.91 -35.85 -29.23
CA LYS A 610 3.47 -36.00 -30.58
C LYS A 610 4.62 -37.02 -30.63
N LEU A 611 5.44 -37.09 -29.58
CA LEU A 611 6.50 -38.08 -29.46
C LEU A 611 5.94 -39.49 -29.23
N GLY A 612 4.87 -39.64 -28.44
CA GLY A 612 4.11 -40.89 -28.32
C GLY A 612 3.53 -41.35 -29.67
N GLU A 613 2.80 -40.47 -30.37
CA GLU A 613 2.24 -40.75 -31.70
C GLU A 613 3.31 -41.15 -32.74
N LEU A 614 4.52 -40.58 -32.66
CA LEU A 614 5.64 -40.95 -33.51
C LEU A 614 6.27 -42.28 -33.10
N GLN A 615 6.30 -42.59 -31.81
CA GLN A 615 6.79 -43.87 -31.29
C GLN A 615 5.84 -45.02 -31.66
N GLU A 616 4.52 -44.80 -31.59
CA GLU A 616 3.48 -45.72 -32.05
C GLU A 616 3.63 -46.04 -33.54
N LYS A 617 3.73 -45.01 -34.39
CA LYS A 617 3.99 -45.16 -35.85
C LYS A 617 5.31 -45.85 -36.14
N LEU A 618 6.33 -45.68 -35.30
CA LEU A 618 7.60 -46.41 -35.42
C LEU A 618 7.51 -47.88 -34.99
N SER A 619 6.58 -48.27 -34.12
CA SER A 619 6.24 -49.68 -33.89
C SER A 619 5.46 -50.27 -35.06
N GLU A 620 4.43 -49.58 -35.57
CA GLU A 620 3.65 -50.02 -36.75
C GLU A 620 4.55 -50.24 -37.98
N LEU A 621 5.50 -49.32 -38.22
CA LEU A 621 6.50 -49.44 -39.29
C LEU A 621 7.52 -50.56 -39.06
N LYS A 622 7.83 -50.92 -37.81
CA LYS A 622 8.68 -52.10 -37.52
C LYS A 622 7.93 -53.39 -37.76
N GLU A 623 6.71 -53.53 -37.22
CA GLU A 623 5.88 -54.71 -37.38
C GLU A 623 5.61 -55.00 -38.87
N THR A 624 5.25 -53.98 -39.65
CA THR A 624 5.07 -54.13 -41.10
C THR A 624 6.36 -54.48 -41.85
N VAL A 625 7.54 -53.98 -41.42
CA VAL A 625 8.84 -54.39 -41.99
C VAL A 625 9.21 -55.82 -41.60
N GLU A 626 8.92 -56.26 -40.37
CA GLU A 626 9.15 -57.63 -39.92
C GLU A 626 8.24 -58.62 -40.67
N LEU A 627 6.97 -58.30 -40.86
CA LEU A 627 6.04 -59.06 -41.71
C LEU A 627 6.53 -59.14 -43.17
N LYS A 628 7.01 -58.02 -43.76
CA LYS A 628 7.60 -58.04 -45.10
C LYS A 628 8.94 -58.77 -45.17
N SER A 629 9.70 -58.84 -44.08
CA SER A 629 10.89 -59.70 -44.00
C SER A 629 10.50 -61.18 -44.00
N GLN A 630 9.46 -61.57 -43.27
CA GLN A 630 8.94 -62.94 -43.26
C GLN A 630 8.37 -63.35 -44.64
N GLU A 631 7.64 -62.47 -45.32
CA GLU A 631 7.21 -62.68 -46.71
C GLU A 631 8.39 -62.83 -47.68
N ALA A 632 9.43 -62.00 -47.55
CA ALA A 632 10.63 -62.10 -48.39
C ALA A 632 11.41 -63.40 -48.13
N GLN A 633 11.47 -63.87 -46.87
CA GLN A 633 12.11 -65.13 -46.50
C GLN A 633 11.36 -66.35 -47.05
N SER A 634 10.02 -66.38 -46.99
CA SER A 634 9.24 -67.50 -47.55
C SER A 634 9.30 -67.55 -49.08
N LEU A 635 9.25 -66.38 -49.76
CA LEU A 635 9.49 -66.29 -51.20
C LEU A 635 10.91 -66.71 -51.59
N GLN A 636 11.93 -66.39 -50.77
CA GLN A 636 13.29 -66.89 -50.98
C GLN A 636 13.37 -68.42 -50.82
N GLN A 637 12.77 -68.99 -49.78
CA GLN A 637 12.73 -70.45 -49.60
C GLN A 637 12.06 -71.14 -50.79
N GLN A 638 10.96 -70.58 -51.32
CA GLN A 638 10.29 -71.10 -52.51
C GLN A 638 11.17 -70.98 -53.78
N ARG A 639 11.89 -69.87 -53.96
CA ARG A 639 12.88 -69.72 -55.04
C ARG A 639 13.97 -70.79 -54.95
N ASP A 640 14.49 -71.03 -53.76
CA ASP A 640 15.61 -71.95 -53.53
C ASP A 640 15.18 -73.42 -53.69
N GLN A 641 13.91 -73.75 -53.38
CA GLN A 641 13.28 -75.03 -53.77
C GLN A 641 13.21 -75.21 -55.30
N TYR A 642 12.71 -74.21 -56.04
CA TYR A 642 12.68 -74.27 -57.51
C TYR A 642 14.08 -74.36 -58.13
N LEU A 643 15.08 -73.68 -57.55
CA LEU A 643 16.47 -73.78 -57.97
C LEU A 643 17.02 -75.20 -57.77
N GLY A 644 16.71 -75.84 -56.63
CA GLY A 644 17.05 -77.24 -56.38
C GLY A 644 16.42 -78.21 -57.38
N HIS A 645 15.13 -78.03 -57.72
CA HIS A 645 14.47 -78.83 -58.75
C HIS A 645 15.10 -78.62 -60.15
N LEU A 646 15.47 -77.38 -60.50
CA LEU A 646 16.15 -77.10 -61.76
C LEU A 646 17.55 -77.72 -61.81
N GLN A 647 18.30 -77.71 -60.70
CA GLN A 647 19.60 -78.37 -60.59
C GLN A 647 19.48 -79.90 -60.72
N GLN A 648 18.47 -80.53 -60.10
CA GLN A 648 18.17 -81.95 -60.27
C GLN A 648 17.90 -82.30 -61.75
N TYR A 649 17.13 -81.46 -62.45
CA TYR A 649 16.79 -81.65 -63.86
C TYR A 649 18.01 -81.46 -64.79
N VAL A 650 18.87 -80.47 -64.52
CA VAL A 650 20.14 -80.26 -65.24
C VAL A 650 21.11 -81.43 -65.01
N ALA A 651 21.22 -81.95 -63.78
CA ALA A 651 22.06 -83.10 -63.47
C ALA A 651 21.59 -84.37 -64.21
N ALA A 652 20.27 -84.62 -64.26
CA ALA A 652 19.70 -85.73 -65.02
C ALA A 652 19.98 -85.60 -66.53
N TYR A 653 19.88 -84.40 -67.10
CA TYR A 653 20.28 -84.16 -68.50
C TYR A 653 21.78 -84.36 -68.75
N GLN A 654 22.64 -83.91 -67.84
CA GLN A 654 24.09 -84.13 -67.95
C GLN A 654 24.44 -85.61 -67.90
N GLN A 655 23.78 -86.39 -67.03
CA GLN A 655 23.91 -87.85 -66.98
C GLN A 655 23.45 -88.50 -68.30
N GLN A 656 22.35 -88.04 -68.91
CA GLN A 656 21.88 -88.53 -70.20
C GLN A 656 22.86 -88.18 -71.35
N VAL A 657 23.48 -87.01 -71.34
CA VAL A 657 24.52 -86.64 -72.31
C VAL A 657 25.76 -87.53 -72.15
N ALA A 658 26.18 -87.83 -70.92
CA ALA A 658 27.31 -88.71 -70.65
C ALA A 658 27.07 -90.15 -71.16
N THR A 659 25.87 -90.72 -70.96
CA THR A 659 25.55 -92.06 -71.48
C THR A 659 25.43 -92.09 -73.00
N TYR A 660 24.92 -91.01 -73.63
CA TYR A 660 24.99 -90.89 -75.09
C TYR A 660 26.43 -90.80 -75.62
N GLN A 661 27.33 -90.11 -74.92
CA GLN A 661 28.75 -90.02 -75.29
C GLN A 661 29.45 -91.39 -75.20
N GLN A 662 29.17 -92.17 -74.15
CA GLN A 662 29.63 -93.56 -74.03
C GLN A 662 29.15 -94.40 -75.23
N LEU A 663 27.84 -94.37 -75.54
CA LEU A 663 27.26 -95.10 -76.67
C LEU A 663 27.83 -94.69 -78.04
N THR A 664 28.25 -93.43 -78.23
CA THR A 664 28.98 -93.03 -79.44
C THR A 664 30.40 -93.60 -79.47
N SER A 665 31.13 -93.61 -78.35
CA SER A 665 32.47 -94.20 -78.32
C SER A 665 32.48 -95.72 -78.56
N GLU A 666 31.47 -96.44 -78.05
CA GLU A 666 31.26 -97.87 -78.34
C GLU A 666 31.01 -98.12 -79.84
N LYS A 667 30.22 -97.26 -80.49
CA LYS A 667 29.98 -97.32 -81.94
C LYS A 667 31.23 -97.02 -82.76
N GLU A 668 32.07 -96.09 -82.32
CA GLU A 668 33.35 -95.79 -82.98
C GLU A 668 34.32 -96.98 -82.86
N VAL A 669 34.40 -97.63 -81.70
CA VAL A 669 35.19 -98.87 -81.51
C VAL A 669 34.68 -100.00 -82.43
N LEU A 670 33.37 -100.22 -82.49
CA LEU A 670 32.76 -101.22 -83.40
C LEU A 670 33.00 -100.88 -84.89
N HIS A 671 32.96 -99.60 -85.27
CA HIS A 671 33.25 -99.17 -86.64
C HIS A 671 34.72 -99.41 -87.02
N ASN A 672 35.65 -99.15 -86.08
CA ASN A 672 37.07 -99.42 -86.28
C ASN A 672 37.35 -100.94 -86.41
N GLN A 673 36.65 -101.80 -85.65
CA GLN A 673 36.72 -103.26 -85.83
C GLN A 673 36.22 -103.70 -87.21
N LEU A 674 35.10 -103.15 -87.68
CA LEU A 674 34.54 -103.45 -89.01
C LEU A 674 35.48 -103.01 -90.14
N LEU A 675 36.14 -101.86 -90.00
CA LEU A 675 37.13 -101.39 -90.95
C LEU A 675 38.36 -102.31 -91.01
N LEU A 676 38.83 -102.80 -89.86
CA LEU A 676 39.94 -103.76 -89.78
C LEU A 676 39.57 -105.12 -90.41
N GLN A 677 38.35 -105.63 -90.19
CA GLN A 677 37.84 -106.81 -90.89
C GLN A 677 37.81 -106.60 -92.40
N THR A 678 37.40 -105.42 -92.87
CA THR A 678 37.33 -105.11 -94.30
C THR A 678 38.73 -105.14 -94.93
N GLN A 679 39.73 -104.52 -94.29
CA GLN A 679 41.13 -104.54 -94.73
C GLN A 679 41.73 -105.96 -94.78
N LEU A 680 41.32 -106.86 -93.87
CA LEU A 680 41.73 -108.26 -93.89
C LEU A 680 41.10 -109.03 -95.07
N VAL A 681 39.83 -108.76 -95.39
CA VAL A 681 39.15 -109.35 -96.56
C VAL A 681 39.79 -108.87 -97.86
N ASP A 682 40.10 -107.59 -97.99
CA ASP A 682 40.76 -107.02 -99.17
C ASP A 682 42.15 -107.64 -99.39
N GLN A 683 42.93 -107.84 -98.32
CA GLN A 683 44.23 -108.52 -98.40
C GLN A 683 44.11 -109.97 -98.87
N LEU A 684 43.12 -110.73 -98.37
CA LEU A 684 42.87 -112.10 -98.80
C LEU A 684 42.46 -112.17 -100.28
N GLN A 685 41.61 -111.26 -100.76
CA GLN A 685 41.26 -111.17 -102.19
C GLN A 685 42.47 -110.81 -103.05
N GLN A 686 43.37 -109.93 -102.58
CA GLN A 686 44.59 -109.58 -103.31
C GLN A 686 45.58 -110.75 -103.39
N GLN A 687 45.71 -111.56 -102.33
CA GLN A 687 46.48 -112.81 -102.35
C GLN A 687 45.87 -113.83 -103.33
N GLU A 688 44.54 -114.00 -103.34
CA GLU A 688 43.85 -114.90 -104.27
C GLU A 688 44.06 -114.48 -105.74
N ALA A 689 44.03 -113.17 -106.01
CA ALA A 689 44.32 -112.62 -107.34
C ALA A 689 45.77 -112.83 -107.78
N GLN A 690 46.75 -112.68 -106.87
CA GLN A 690 48.15 -112.98 -107.15
C GLN A 690 48.38 -114.47 -107.44
N GLY A 691 47.75 -115.37 -106.67
CA GLY A 691 47.82 -116.81 -106.91
C GLY A 691 47.29 -117.22 -108.28
N LYS A 692 46.20 -116.59 -108.74
CA LYS A 692 45.65 -116.80 -110.09
C LYS A 692 46.62 -116.36 -111.19
N ALA A 693 47.24 -115.19 -111.05
CA ALA A 693 48.20 -114.68 -112.04
C ALA A 693 49.45 -115.57 -112.18
N VAL A 694 49.99 -116.09 -111.07
CA VAL A 694 51.12 -117.04 -111.09
C VAL A 694 50.75 -118.34 -111.81
N ALA A 695 49.53 -118.85 -111.59
CA ALA A 695 49.04 -120.05 -112.26
C ALA A 695 48.80 -119.87 -113.78
N GLU A 696 48.63 -118.63 -114.28
CA GLU A 696 48.55 -118.35 -115.71
C GLU A 696 49.93 -118.28 -116.37
N MET A 697 50.93 -117.66 -115.74
CA MET A 697 52.29 -117.63 -116.30
C MET A 697 52.89 -119.05 -116.41
N ALA A 698 52.69 -119.89 -115.39
CA ALA A 698 53.16 -121.28 -115.39
C ALA A 698 52.56 -122.12 -116.55
N ARG A 699 51.37 -121.78 -117.06
CA ARG A 699 50.79 -122.42 -118.26
C ARG A 699 51.47 -121.97 -119.55
N GLN A 700 51.88 -120.71 -119.66
CA GLN A 700 52.56 -120.18 -120.84
C GLN A 700 53.97 -120.77 -120.99
N GLU A 701 54.73 -120.85 -119.90
CA GLU A 701 56.06 -121.48 -119.90
C GLU A 701 55.99 -122.96 -120.31
N LEU A 702 54.99 -123.72 -119.80
CA LEU A 702 54.79 -125.11 -120.17
C LEU A 702 54.57 -125.28 -121.68
N GLN A 703 53.77 -124.41 -122.30
CA GLN A 703 53.48 -124.46 -123.73
C GLN A 703 54.74 -124.23 -124.58
N GLU A 704 55.60 -123.26 -124.23
CA GLU A 704 56.89 -123.06 -124.91
C GLU A 704 57.83 -124.27 -124.79
N THR A 705 57.78 -125.04 -123.69
CA THR A 705 58.63 -126.23 -123.54
C THR A 705 58.19 -127.40 -124.43
N GLN A 706 56.89 -127.51 -124.75
CA GLN A 706 56.38 -128.57 -125.62
C GLN A 706 56.82 -128.38 -127.08
N GLU A 707 56.71 -127.17 -127.63
CA GLU A 707 57.13 -126.88 -129.01
C GLU A 707 58.63 -127.16 -129.24
N ARG A 708 59.47 -126.88 -128.24
CA ARG A 708 60.91 -127.16 -128.27
C ARG A 708 61.24 -128.66 -128.23
N LEU A 709 60.35 -129.50 -127.69
CA LEU A 709 60.56 -130.94 -127.56
C LEU A 709 60.32 -131.69 -128.88
N GLU A 710 59.34 -131.26 -129.68
CA GLU A 710 59.00 -131.89 -130.97
C GLU A 710 60.08 -131.68 -132.05
N ALA A 711 60.84 -130.58 -131.99
CA ALA A 711 61.99 -130.37 -132.86
C ALA A 711 63.12 -131.38 -132.57
N VAL A 712 63.30 -131.79 -131.31
CA VAL A 712 64.37 -132.70 -130.86
C VAL A 712 64.07 -134.16 -131.17
N THR A 713 62.79 -134.56 -131.25
CA THR A 713 62.41 -135.93 -131.62
C THR A 713 62.66 -136.23 -133.10
N GLN A 714 62.56 -135.24 -134.00
CA GLN A 714 62.86 -135.42 -135.43
C GLN A 714 64.37 -135.67 -135.66
N GLN A 715 65.27 -134.91 -135.02
CA GLN A 715 66.72 -135.16 -135.11
C GLN A 715 67.15 -136.51 -134.52
N ASN A 716 66.41 -137.07 -133.55
CA ASN A 716 66.75 -138.35 -132.93
C ASN A 716 66.63 -139.56 -133.87
N GLN A 717 65.86 -139.46 -134.96
CA GLN A 717 65.64 -140.58 -135.88
C GLN A 717 66.86 -140.91 -136.76
N GLN A 718 67.85 -140.03 -136.89
CA GLN A 718 69.02 -140.24 -137.76
C GLN A 718 70.30 -140.71 -137.07
N LEU A 719 70.39 -140.69 -135.73
CA LEU A 719 71.65 -140.91 -135.00
C LEU A 719 71.65 -142.05 -133.96
N ARG A 720 70.55 -142.83 -133.84
CA ARG A 720 70.43 -143.93 -132.86
C ARG A 720 70.26 -145.32 -133.49
N ALA A 721 71.02 -145.56 -134.56
CA ALA A 721 71.23 -146.90 -135.14
C ALA A 721 72.44 -147.66 -134.56
N GLN A 722 73.04 -147.17 -133.46
CA GLN A 722 74.13 -147.83 -132.73
C GLN A 722 73.94 -147.64 -131.20
N LEU A 723 74.29 -148.68 -130.44
CA LEU A 723 74.25 -148.81 -128.95
C LEU A 723 72.85 -148.96 -128.31
N SER A 724 72.69 -149.97 -127.45
CA SER A 724 71.43 -150.33 -126.76
C SER A 724 71.65 -151.03 -125.41
N LEU A 725 70.57 -151.10 -124.59
CA LEU A 725 70.34 -151.84 -123.32
C LEU A 725 70.44 -151.08 -121.97
N MET A 726 69.25 -150.81 -121.37
CA MET A 726 68.86 -150.86 -119.93
C MET A 726 69.61 -150.02 -118.85
N ALA A 727 69.06 -149.58 -117.72
CA ALA A 727 67.70 -149.33 -117.14
C ALA A 727 67.90 -148.58 -115.76
N HIS A 728 66.97 -148.21 -114.85
CA HIS A 728 65.49 -148.26 -114.64
C HIS A 728 65.09 -147.12 -113.63
N PRO A 729 63.79 -146.88 -113.30
CA PRO A 729 63.31 -145.72 -112.49
C PRO A 729 62.87 -146.06 -111.03
N GLY A 730 62.29 -145.09 -110.30
CA GLY A 730 61.53 -145.28 -109.04
C GLY A 730 60.83 -144.00 -108.52
N GLU A 731 59.68 -144.13 -107.84
CA GLU A 731 58.78 -143.06 -107.34
C GLU A 731 58.31 -143.31 -105.88
N GLY A 732 57.63 -142.34 -105.23
CA GLY A 732 56.90 -142.45 -103.94
C GLY A 732 57.56 -141.76 -102.72
N ASP A 733 56.89 -141.47 -101.59
CA ASP A 733 55.45 -141.46 -101.19
C ASP A 733 55.32 -140.82 -99.74
N GLY A 734 54.12 -140.55 -99.18
CA GLY A 734 53.92 -140.36 -97.71
C GLY A 734 52.96 -139.24 -97.19
N LEU A 735 52.41 -139.41 -95.96
CA LEU A 735 51.43 -138.56 -95.22
C LEU A 735 51.68 -138.59 -93.67
N ASP A 736 50.97 -137.75 -92.86
CA ASP A 736 50.32 -138.10 -91.53
C ASP A 736 49.79 -136.86 -90.72
N ARG A 737 49.53 -136.94 -89.39
CA ARG A 737 48.27 -136.48 -88.71
C ARG A 737 48.36 -136.11 -87.17
N GLU A 738 47.48 -135.20 -86.67
CA GLU A 738 46.96 -134.99 -85.24
C GLU A 738 47.97 -134.72 -84.05
N GLU A 739 47.69 -134.34 -82.76
CA GLU A 739 46.54 -133.96 -81.83
C GLU A 739 47.11 -132.99 -80.68
N GLU A 740 46.64 -132.57 -79.46
CA GLU A 740 45.57 -132.88 -78.43
C GLU A 740 45.28 -131.70 -77.37
N GLU A 741 44.97 -131.96 -76.06
CA GLU A 741 44.42 -131.15 -74.86
C GLU A 741 45.33 -130.10 -74.08
N ASP A 742 44.96 -129.28 -73.04
CA ASP A 742 43.72 -128.55 -72.54
C ASP A 742 43.98 -127.15 -71.80
N GLU A 743 43.65 -126.67 -70.55
CA GLU A 743 43.26 -127.12 -69.16
C GLU A 743 42.55 -125.96 -68.28
N GLU A 744 42.21 -126.11 -66.96
CA GLU A 744 41.32 -125.22 -66.06
C GLU A 744 41.98 -124.10 -65.15
N GLU A 745 41.35 -123.33 -64.19
CA GLU A 745 40.73 -123.58 -62.81
C GLU A 745 39.62 -122.55 -62.33
N GLU A 746 39.11 -122.61 -61.05
CA GLU A 746 38.10 -121.72 -60.33
C GLU A 746 38.70 -120.59 -59.41
N GLU A 747 38.07 -119.72 -58.57
CA GLU A 747 36.73 -119.42 -57.92
C GLU A 747 36.32 -117.90 -58.14
N ALA A 748 35.20 -117.26 -57.74
CA ALA A 748 34.16 -117.31 -56.66
C ALA A 748 34.56 -116.71 -55.27
N VAL A 749 33.71 -116.23 -54.33
CA VAL A 749 32.22 -116.03 -54.18
C VAL A 749 31.92 -114.54 -53.78
N ALA A 750 30.97 -113.99 -52.97
CA ALA A 750 29.86 -114.37 -52.03
C ALA A 750 28.82 -113.19 -51.87
N VAL A 751 27.59 -113.43 -51.32
CA VAL A 751 26.43 -112.48 -51.19
C VAL A 751 25.53 -112.90 -49.98
N PRO A 752 24.96 -112.03 -49.06
CA PRO A 752 23.60 -111.41 -49.23
C PRO A 752 23.21 -110.13 -48.39
N GLN A 753 21.99 -109.61 -48.61
CA GLN A 753 21.23 -108.65 -47.76
C GLN A 753 20.23 -109.41 -46.81
N PRO A 754 19.68 -108.85 -45.70
CA PRO A 754 18.59 -107.83 -45.68
C PRO A 754 18.55 -106.88 -44.44
N MET A 755 17.48 -106.05 -44.29
CA MET A 755 17.21 -105.19 -43.10
C MET A 755 16.39 -105.90 -42.00
N PRO A 756 16.43 -105.42 -40.72
CA PRO A 756 15.30 -104.63 -40.17
C PRO A 756 15.71 -103.55 -39.11
N SER A 757 14.85 -103.26 -38.11
CA SER A 757 14.71 -101.96 -37.40
C SER A 757 15.06 -101.92 -35.88
N ILE A 758 15.51 -100.75 -35.38
CA ILE A 758 15.03 -99.93 -34.21
C ILE A 758 14.53 -100.65 -32.91
N PRO A 759 14.78 -100.18 -31.65
CA PRO A 759 15.78 -99.28 -31.03
C PRO A 759 16.43 -99.88 -29.73
N GLU A 760 17.18 -99.09 -28.93
CA GLU A 760 16.85 -98.71 -27.52
C GLU A 760 17.94 -97.84 -26.86
N ASP A 761 17.59 -97.13 -25.77
CA ASP A 761 18.46 -96.21 -25.02
C ASP A 761 19.42 -96.93 -24.05
N LEU A 762 20.60 -96.33 -23.82
CA LEU A 762 20.99 -95.81 -22.49
C LEU A 762 22.38 -95.12 -22.48
N GLU A 763 22.35 -93.82 -22.16
CA GLU A 763 23.36 -93.06 -21.39
C GLU A 763 24.83 -93.54 -21.41
N SER A 764 25.56 -93.33 -22.53
CA SER A 764 27.02 -93.47 -22.54
C SER A 764 27.75 -92.12 -22.32
N ARG A 765 28.72 -92.14 -21.41
CA ARG A 765 29.61 -90.99 -21.08
C ARG A 765 30.37 -90.47 -22.30
N GLU A 766 30.59 -91.31 -23.29
CA GLU A 766 31.38 -91.01 -24.50
C GLU A 766 30.62 -90.09 -25.47
N ALA A 767 29.29 -90.17 -25.56
CA ALA A 767 28.50 -89.25 -26.38
C ALA A 767 28.59 -87.80 -25.85
N MET A 768 28.52 -87.62 -24.53
CA MET A 768 28.68 -86.32 -23.88
C MET A 768 30.12 -85.79 -24.02
N VAL A 769 31.13 -86.66 -23.89
CA VAL A 769 32.54 -86.32 -24.13
C VAL A 769 32.81 -85.98 -25.60
N ALA A 770 32.21 -86.68 -26.56
CA ALA A 770 32.33 -86.37 -27.98
C ALA A 770 31.72 -85.00 -28.31
N PHE A 771 30.55 -84.68 -27.75
CA PHE A 771 29.94 -83.35 -27.90
C PHE A 771 30.81 -82.26 -27.28
N PHE A 772 31.30 -82.43 -26.04
CA PHE A 772 32.20 -81.46 -25.42
C PHE A 772 33.55 -81.34 -26.14
N ASN A 773 34.14 -82.43 -26.63
CA ASN A 773 35.38 -82.38 -27.41
C ASN A 773 35.19 -81.68 -28.76
N SER A 774 34.05 -81.87 -29.43
CA SER A 774 33.68 -81.14 -30.65
C SER A 774 33.47 -79.65 -30.37
N ALA A 775 32.73 -79.30 -29.31
CA ALA A 775 32.51 -77.92 -28.89
C ALA A 775 33.81 -77.22 -28.44
N VAL A 776 34.69 -77.94 -27.73
CA VAL A 776 36.02 -77.43 -27.33
C VAL A 776 36.92 -77.28 -28.55
N ALA A 777 36.97 -78.25 -29.48
CA ALA A 777 37.75 -78.10 -30.72
C ALA A 777 37.28 -76.90 -31.55
N SER A 778 35.97 -76.70 -31.70
CA SER A 778 35.41 -75.53 -32.39
C SER A 778 35.70 -74.22 -31.65
N ALA A 779 35.61 -74.21 -30.30
CA ALA A 779 35.95 -73.05 -29.49
C ALA A 779 37.45 -72.74 -29.48
N GLU A 780 38.32 -73.76 -29.55
CA GLU A 780 39.77 -73.62 -29.70
C GLU A 780 40.16 -73.17 -31.10
N GLU A 781 39.43 -73.61 -32.14
CA GLU A 781 39.63 -73.18 -33.52
C GLU A 781 39.20 -71.72 -33.72
N GLU A 782 38.03 -71.30 -33.21
CA GLU A 782 37.66 -69.88 -33.17
C GLU A 782 38.57 -69.06 -32.24
N GLN A 783 39.02 -69.61 -31.10
CA GLN A 783 40.02 -68.92 -30.28
C GLN A 783 41.37 -68.81 -31.00
N ALA A 784 41.76 -69.79 -31.82
CA ALA A 784 42.95 -69.73 -32.66
C ALA A 784 42.78 -68.73 -33.81
N ARG A 785 41.59 -68.67 -34.42
CA ARG A 785 41.20 -67.70 -35.45
C ARG A 785 41.22 -66.27 -34.91
N LEU A 786 40.59 -66.02 -33.75
CA LEU A 786 40.58 -64.74 -33.06
C LEU A 786 41.96 -64.36 -32.51
N ARG A 787 42.76 -65.32 -32.01
CA ARG A 787 44.19 -65.08 -31.70
C ARG A 787 45.00 -64.80 -32.96
N GLY A 788 44.64 -65.37 -34.10
CA GLY A 788 45.20 -65.09 -35.42
C GLY A 788 44.91 -63.66 -35.85
N GLN A 789 43.63 -63.27 -35.87
CA GLN A 789 43.19 -61.90 -36.16
C GLN A 789 43.77 -60.88 -35.16
N LEU A 790 43.87 -61.20 -33.87
CA LEU A 790 44.49 -60.32 -32.87
C LEU A 790 46.01 -60.23 -33.05
N LYS A 791 46.70 -61.32 -33.43
CA LYS A 791 48.12 -61.27 -33.82
C LYS A 791 48.29 -60.42 -35.08
N GLU A 792 47.43 -60.59 -36.08
CA GLU A 792 47.50 -59.83 -37.32
C GLU A 792 47.18 -58.35 -37.10
N GLN A 793 46.14 -58.02 -36.33
CA GLN A 793 45.82 -56.66 -35.92
C GLN A 793 46.95 -56.06 -35.09
N ARG A 794 47.57 -56.80 -34.16
CA ARG A 794 48.78 -56.35 -33.44
C ARG A 794 49.97 -56.16 -34.38
N VAL A 795 50.12 -56.94 -35.44
CA VAL A 795 51.16 -56.73 -36.48
C VAL A 795 50.83 -55.52 -37.36
N ARG A 796 49.58 -55.31 -37.74
CA ARG A 796 49.11 -54.11 -38.46
C ARG A 796 49.31 -52.84 -37.61
N CYS A 797 48.90 -52.86 -36.33
CA CYS A 797 49.14 -51.78 -35.38
C CYS A 797 50.63 -51.57 -35.07
N ARG A 798 51.45 -52.62 -34.97
CA ARG A 798 52.92 -52.48 -34.84
C ARG A 798 53.56 -51.92 -36.10
N ARG A 799 53.12 -52.32 -37.31
CA ARG A 799 53.57 -51.71 -38.57
C ARG A 799 53.18 -50.24 -38.64
N LEU A 800 51.95 -49.87 -38.28
CA LEU A 800 51.52 -48.47 -38.18
C LEU A 800 52.33 -47.69 -37.13
N ALA A 801 52.59 -48.27 -35.95
CA ALA A 801 53.42 -47.64 -34.93
C ALA A 801 54.89 -47.49 -35.37
N HIS A 802 55.46 -48.47 -36.08
CA HIS A 802 56.79 -48.36 -36.67
C HIS A 802 56.85 -47.31 -37.80
N LEU A 803 55.81 -47.24 -38.65
CA LEU A 803 55.71 -46.22 -39.72
C LEU A 803 55.59 -44.81 -39.14
N LEU A 804 54.81 -44.62 -38.07
CA LEU A 804 54.71 -43.37 -37.33
C LEU A 804 56.03 -43.02 -36.61
N ALA A 805 56.73 -44.02 -36.05
CA ALA A 805 58.02 -43.83 -35.41
C ALA A 805 59.17 -43.53 -36.40
N SER A 806 59.11 -44.05 -37.64
CA SER A 806 60.03 -43.65 -38.71
C SER A 806 59.69 -42.27 -39.27
N ALA A 807 58.41 -41.93 -39.40
CA ALA A 807 57.95 -40.62 -39.89
C ALA A 807 58.27 -39.44 -38.95
N GLN A 808 58.66 -39.71 -37.69
CA GLN A 808 59.15 -38.71 -36.74
C GLN A 808 60.69 -38.65 -36.63
N LYS A 809 61.44 -39.38 -37.47
CA LYS A 809 62.88 -39.61 -37.24
C LYS A 809 63.83 -39.33 -38.41
N GLU A 810 63.46 -38.41 -39.29
CA GLU A 810 64.42 -37.58 -40.04
C GLU A 810 63.95 -36.12 -39.99
N PRO A 811 64.83 -35.20 -39.58
CA PRO A 811 65.47 -34.33 -40.57
C PRO A 811 67.01 -34.28 -40.45
N GLU A 812 67.62 -33.47 -41.33
CA GLU A 812 69.06 -33.11 -41.40
C GLU A 812 70.05 -34.16 -41.96
N ALA A 813 70.20 -34.22 -43.29
CA ALA A 813 71.52 -34.10 -43.96
C ALA A 813 71.42 -33.79 -45.48
N ALA A 814 72.26 -32.84 -45.91
CA ALA A 814 72.68 -32.43 -47.27
C ALA A 814 72.15 -33.16 -48.56
N ALA A 815 71.80 -32.34 -49.56
CA ALA A 815 71.67 -32.73 -50.98
C ALA A 815 73.04 -32.74 -51.70
N PRO A 816 73.16 -33.32 -52.93
CA PRO A 816 72.75 -32.58 -54.13
C PRO A 816 72.03 -33.42 -55.23
N ALA A 817 71.50 -32.70 -56.23
CA ALA A 817 70.85 -33.19 -57.46
C ALA A 817 71.91 -33.51 -58.57
N PRO A 818 71.55 -33.90 -59.84
CA PRO A 818 70.21 -34.06 -60.44
C PRO A 818 70.00 -35.36 -61.28
N GLY A 819 68.76 -35.63 -61.70
CA GLY A 819 68.44 -36.74 -62.62
C GLY A 819 66.96 -36.92 -62.96
N THR A 820 66.46 -36.11 -63.91
CA THR A 820 65.15 -36.18 -64.59
C THR A 820 64.34 -37.49 -64.53
N GLY A 821 63.09 -37.40 -64.06
CA GLY A 821 62.03 -38.41 -64.24
C GLY A 821 60.80 -38.04 -63.40
N ASP A 822 59.63 -37.99 -64.01
CA ASP A 822 58.39 -37.63 -63.31
C ASP A 822 58.03 -38.64 -62.22
N ASP A 823 57.73 -38.14 -61.01
CA ASP A 823 56.63 -38.75 -60.25
C ASP A 823 55.91 -37.71 -59.38
N SER A 824 54.60 -37.85 -59.29
CA SER A 824 53.71 -36.85 -58.70
C SER A 824 53.48 -37.13 -57.22
N VAL A 825 53.89 -36.21 -56.34
CA VAL A 825 53.45 -36.23 -54.93
C VAL A 825 51.94 -36.03 -54.91
N CYS A 826 51.20 -37.15 -54.81
CA CYS A 826 49.77 -37.16 -55.06
C CYS A 826 49.04 -36.10 -54.21
N GLY A 827 48.46 -35.12 -54.89
CA GLY A 827 47.84 -33.94 -54.25
C GLY A 827 46.65 -34.26 -53.33
N GLU A 828 46.18 -35.50 -53.31
CA GLU A 828 45.24 -36.02 -52.31
C GLU A 828 45.85 -36.11 -50.92
N THR A 829 47.13 -36.49 -50.80
CA THR A 829 47.85 -36.54 -49.51
C THR A 829 48.05 -35.14 -48.92
N HIS A 830 48.42 -34.17 -49.77
CA HIS A 830 48.53 -32.76 -49.40
C HIS A 830 47.16 -32.18 -49.00
N ARG A 831 46.10 -32.44 -49.78
CA ARG A 831 44.72 -32.06 -49.43
C ARG A 831 44.21 -32.72 -48.14
N ALA A 832 44.57 -33.97 -47.88
CA ALA A 832 44.19 -34.66 -46.65
C ALA A 832 44.88 -34.07 -45.42
N LEU A 833 46.19 -33.75 -45.52
CA LEU A 833 46.93 -33.08 -44.46
C LEU A 833 46.43 -31.64 -44.23
N GLN A 834 46.20 -30.89 -45.31
CA GLN A 834 45.65 -29.54 -45.25
C GLN A 834 44.26 -29.54 -44.60
N GLY A 835 43.34 -30.41 -45.04
CA GLY A 835 42.00 -30.53 -44.45
C GLY A 835 41.99 -31.08 -43.01
N ALA A 836 43.04 -31.77 -42.57
CA ALA A 836 43.23 -32.13 -41.16
C ALA A 836 43.73 -30.93 -40.33
N MET A 837 44.64 -30.13 -40.88
CA MET A 837 45.16 -28.92 -40.25
C MET A 837 44.10 -27.82 -40.16
N GLU A 838 43.28 -27.63 -41.19
CA GLU A 838 42.12 -26.73 -41.18
C GLU A 838 41.10 -27.13 -40.11
N LYS A 839 40.78 -28.43 -39.97
CA LYS A 839 39.90 -28.93 -38.90
C LYS A 839 40.49 -28.71 -37.50
N LEU A 840 41.79 -28.90 -37.33
CA LEU A 840 42.47 -28.61 -36.07
C LEU A 840 42.46 -27.11 -35.75
N GLN A 841 42.66 -26.26 -36.76
CA GLN A 841 42.65 -24.81 -36.64
C GLN A 841 41.25 -24.28 -36.30
N SER A 842 40.20 -24.73 -36.99
CA SER A 842 38.81 -24.42 -36.63
C SER A 842 38.49 -24.83 -35.21
N ARG A 843 38.80 -26.08 -34.81
CA ARG A 843 38.56 -26.56 -33.45
C ARG A 843 39.35 -25.78 -32.39
N PHE A 844 40.56 -25.31 -32.71
CA PHE A 844 41.34 -24.46 -31.81
C PHE A 844 40.74 -23.05 -31.69
N MET A 845 40.22 -22.47 -32.79
CA MET A 845 39.51 -21.19 -32.75
C MET A 845 38.19 -21.29 -31.98
N GLU A 846 37.40 -22.36 -32.19
CA GLU A 846 36.18 -22.68 -31.45
C GLU A 846 36.47 -22.77 -29.94
N LEU A 847 37.43 -23.59 -29.53
CA LEU A 847 37.77 -23.79 -28.11
C LEU A 847 38.37 -22.51 -27.47
N MET A 848 39.10 -21.69 -28.25
CA MET A 848 39.56 -20.38 -27.78
C MET A 848 38.44 -19.35 -27.66
N GLN A 849 37.40 -19.41 -28.51
CA GLN A 849 36.20 -18.60 -28.40
C GLN A 849 35.37 -19.03 -27.18
N GLU A 850 35.08 -20.32 -27.03
CA GLU A 850 34.42 -20.89 -25.83
C GLU A 850 35.14 -20.46 -24.54
N LYS A 851 36.47 -20.45 -24.54
CA LYS A 851 37.30 -20.02 -23.40
C LYS A 851 37.26 -18.50 -23.16
N ALA A 852 37.00 -17.68 -24.18
CA ALA A 852 36.78 -16.25 -24.03
C ALA A 852 35.37 -15.98 -23.48
N ASP A 853 34.35 -16.62 -24.06
CA ASP A 853 32.95 -16.51 -23.65
C ASP A 853 32.77 -17.00 -22.20
N LEU A 854 33.42 -18.10 -21.81
CA LEU A 854 33.45 -18.60 -20.43
C LEU A 854 34.17 -17.65 -19.47
N LYS A 855 35.17 -16.89 -19.93
CA LYS A 855 35.82 -15.86 -19.10
C LYS A 855 34.90 -14.67 -18.86
N GLU A 856 34.29 -14.13 -19.91
CA GLU A 856 33.28 -13.05 -19.79
C GLU A 856 32.14 -13.50 -18.87
N ARG A 857 31.74 -14.78 -18.95
CA ARG A 857 30.72 -15.36 -18.07
C ARG A 857 31.16 -15.49 -16.61
N VAL A 858 32.43 -15.77 -16.33
CA VAL A 858 32.99 -15.77 -14.96
C VAL A 858 33.07 -14.35 -14.43
N GLU A 859 33.57 -13.39 -15.22
CA GLU A 859 33.65 -11.97 -14.85
C GLU A 859 32.24 -11.36 -14.58
N GLU A 860 31.23 -11.76 -15.35
CA GLU A 860 29.82 -11.42 -15.10
C GLU A 860 29.29 -12.02 -13.79
N LEU A 861 29.64 -13.27 -13.48
CA LEU A 861 29.24 -13.94 -12.24
C LEU A 861 29.95 -13.35 -11.02
N GLU A 862 31.23 -13.02 -11.11
CA GLU A 862 31.98 -12.32 -10.06
C GLU A 862 31.36 -10.96 -9.75
N HIS A 863 31.01 -10.17 -10.78
CA HIS A 863 30.29 -8.91 -10.59
C HIS A 863 28.94 -9.10 -9.88
N ARG A 864 28.15 -10.11 -10.28
CA ARG A 864 26.88 -10.45 -9.61
C ARG A 864 27.09 -10.88 -8.16
N CYS A 865 28.13 -11.65 -7.86
CA CYS A 865 28.48 -12.02 -6.48
C CYS A 865 28.84 -10.79 -5.62
N ILE A 866 29.59 -9.82 -6.17
CA ILE A 866 29.93 -8.57 -5.48
C ILE A 866 28.67 -7.74 -5.18
N GLN A 867 27.74 -7.64 -6.14
CA GLN A 867 26.45 -6.98 -5.92
C GLN A 867 25.62 -7.69 -4.84
N LEU A 868 25.48 -9.01 -4.92
CA LEU A 868 24.75 -9.80 -3.93
C LEU A 868 25.38 -9.72 -2.53
N SER A 869 26.70 -9.59 -2.39
CA SER A 869 27.32 -9.33 -1.09
C SER A 869 26.95 -7.95 -0.54
N GLY A 870 26.99 -6.89 -1.35
CA GLY A 870 26.59 -5.55 -0.91
C GLY A 870 25.10 -5.45 -0.55
N GLU A 871 24.24 -6.15 -1.30
CA GLU A 871 22.81 -6.31 -0.95
C GLU A 871 22.63 -7.08 0.36
N THR A 872 23.41 -8.14 0.59
CA THR A 872 23.40 -8.92 1.84
C THR A 872 23.87 -8.10 3.04
N ASP A 873 24.92 -7.30 2.89
CA ASP A 873 25.43 -6.39 3.93
C ASP A 873 24.36 -5.32 4.26
N THR A 874 23.72 -4.74 3.24
CA THR A 874 22.61 -3.78 3.40
C THR A 874 21.41 -4.40 4.14
N ILE A 875 21.07 -5.66 3.84
CA ILE A 875 20.06 -6.42 4.58
C ILE A 875 20.49 -6.64 6.04
N GLY A 876 21.79 -6.90 6.29
CA GLY A 876 22.38 -6.98 7.62
C GLY A 876 22.24 -5.69 8.44
N GLU A 877 22.54 -4.53 7.82
CA GLU A 877 22.33 -3.21 8.43
C GLU A 877 20.85 -2.97 8.75
N TYR A 878 19.93 -3.28 7.83
CA TYR A 878 18.49 -3.15 8.07
C TYR A 878 18.01 -4.05 9.23
N ILE A 879 18.51 -5.28 9.33
CA ILE A 879 18.23 -6.19 10.44
C ILE A 879 18.75 -5.61 11.76
N ALA A 880 19.96 -5.03 11.79
CA ALA A 880 20.52 -4.39 12.99
C ALA A 880 19.71 -3.16 13.42
N LEU A 881 19.33 -2.29 12.46
CA LEU A 881 18.46 -1.13 12.70
C LEU A 881 17.09 -1.55 13.24
N TYR A 882 16.47 -2.58 12.66
CA TYR A 882 15.18 -3.09 13.13
C TYR A 882 15.27 -3.72 14.53
N GLN A 883 16.36 -4.44 14.83
CA GLN A 883 16.61 -4.94 16.19
C GLN A 883 16.77 -3.81 17.21
N SER A 884 17.51 -2.75 16.86
CA SER A 884 17.69 -1.55 17.69
C SER A 884 16.36 -0.81 17.93
N GLN A 885 15.60 -0.54 16.85
CA GLN A 885 14.28 0.09 16.95
C GLN A 885 13.31 -0.74 17.81
N ARG A 886 13.33 -2.06 17.67
CA ARG A 886 12.53 -2.98 18.49
C ARG A 886 12.98 -3.01 19.96
N ALA A 887 14.26 -2.81 20.25
CA ALA A 887 14.76 -2.66 21.62
C ALA A 887 14.24 -1.34 22.25
N VAL A 888 14.36 -0.21 21.54
CA VAL A 888 13.84 1.09 21.99
C VAL A 888 12.32 1.07 22.21
N LEU A 889 11.57 0.38 21.33
CA LEU A 889 10.12 0.22 21.49
C LEU A 889 9.74 -0.65 22.68
N LYS A 890 10.52 -1.69 23.00
CA LYS A 890 10.35 -2.48 24.23
C LYS A 890 10.67 -1.66 25.47
N GLU A 891 11.74 -0.88 25.45
CA GLU A 891 12.16 -0.05 26.58
C GLU A 891 11.10 1.00 26.90
N ARG A 892 10.59 1.70 25.88
CA ARG A 892 9.46 2.64 26.03
C ARG A 892 8.14 1.96 26.45
N HIS A 893 8.01 0.65 26.25
CA HIS A 893 6.90 -0.13 26.82
C HIS A 893 7.11 -0.41 28.30
N ARG A 894 8.32 -0.84 28.70
CA ARG A 894 8.71 -1.02 30.11
C ARG A 894 8.52 0.27 30.92
N GLU A 895 8.96 1.41 30.40
CA GLU A 895 8.76 2.73 31.02
C GLU A 895 7.28 3.05 31.26
N LYS A 896 6.41 2.77 30.28
CA LYS A 896 4.96 2.97 30.40
C LYS A 896 4.32 2.00 31.39
N GLU A 897 4.71 0.74 31.35
CA GLU A 897 4.21 -0.30 32.26
C GLU A 897 4.61 0.02 33.70
N GLU A 898 5.84 0.46 33.94
CA GLU A 898 6.28 0.98 35.24
C GLU A 898 5.53 2.25 35.67
N TYR A 899 5.29 3.20 34.76
CA TYR A 899 4.49 4.39 35.08
C TYR A 899 3.05 4.02 35.46
N ILE A 900 2.43 3.07 34.74
CA ILE A 900 1.09 2.55 35.06
C ILE A 900 1.11 1.81 36.41
N SER A 901 2.14 1.01 36.71
CA SER A 901 2.30 0.35 38.01
C SER A 901 2.47 1.35 39.15
N ARG A 902 3.26 2.41 38.97
CA ARG A 902 3.41 3.50 39.96
C ARG A 902 2.09 4.23 40.19
N LEU A 903 1.39 4.63 39.12
CA LEU A 903 0.08 5.29 39.21
C LEU A 903 -0.98 4.39 39.86
N ALA A 904 -0.93 3.07 39.64
CA ALA A 904 -1.78 2.10 40.33
C ALA A 904 -1.43 1.97 41.82
N GLN A 905 -0.15 1.99 42.18
CA GLN A 905 0.30 2.04 43.58
C GLN A 905 -0.15 3.35 44.25
N ASP A 906 0.09 4.51 43.64
CA ASP A 906 -0.28 5.82 44.19
C ASP A 906 -1.80 5.94 44.40
N LYS A 907 -2.60 5.35 43.48
CA LYS A 907 -4.06 5.24 43.64
C LYS A 907 -4.47 4.39 44.84
N GLU A 908 -3.77 3.29 45.11
CA GLU A 908 -4.06 2.43 46.26
C GLU A 908 -3.53 3.04 47.57
N GLU A 909 -2.35 3.68 47.57
CA GLU A 909 -1.86 4.50 48.70
C GLU A 909 -2.84 5.64 49.05
N MET A 910 -3.39 6.33 48.04
CA MET A 910 -4.43 7.36 48.25
C MET A 910 -5.74 6.78 48.77
N LYS A 911 -6.13 5.57 48.33
CA LYS A 911 -7.32 4.85 48.81
C LYS A 911 -7.16 4.38 50.26
N VAL A 912 -5.97 3.96 50.68
CA VAL A 912 -5.66 3.69 52.09
C VAL A 912 -5.78 4.97 52.92
N LYS A 913 -5.16 6.08 52.50
CA LYS A 913 -5.28 7.38 53.18
C LYS A 913 -6.74 7.87 53.28
N LEU A 914 -7.56 7.64 52.27
CA LEU A 914 -9.00 7.96 52.31
C LEU A 914 -9.77 7.13 53.35
N LEU A 915 -9.40 5.86 53.54
CA LEU A 915 -9.99 4.99 54.57
C LEU A 915 -9.52 5.38 55.98
N GLU A 916 -8.23 5.69 56.15
CA GLU A 916 -7.68 6.24 57.40
C GLU A 916 -8.37 7.57 57.77
N LEU A 917 -8.58 8.46 56.80
CA LEU A 917 -9.31 9.71 56.97
C LEU A 917 -10.77 9.46 57.38
N GLN A 918 -11.44 8.50 56.74
CA GLN A 918 -12.81 8.12 57.11
C GLN A 918 -12.89 7.57 58.54
N GLU A 919 -11.94 6.74 58.96
CA GLU A 919 -11.89 6.23 60.33
C GLU A 919 -11.63 7.34 61.35
N LEU A 920 -10.69 8.25 61.07
CA LEU A 920 -10.41 9.40 61.94
C LEU A 920 -11.61 10.35 62.03
N VAL A 921 -12.34 10.59 60.95
CA VAL A 921 -13.57 11.41 60.97
C VAL A 921 -14.68 10.73 61.77
N LEU A 922 -14.87 9.41 61.61
CA LEU A 922 -15.81 8.64 62.45
C LEU A 922 -15.42 8.69 63.93
N ARG A 923 -14.13 8.60 64.24
CA ARG A 923 -13.59 8.73 65.60
C ARG A 923 -13.82 10.14 66.16
N LEU A 924 -13.58 11.19 65.38
CA LEU A 924 -13.83 12.59 65.78
C LEU A 924 -15.33 12.86 66.04
N VAL A 925 -16.23 12.25 65.26
CA VAL A 925 -17.67 12.29 65.50
C VAL A 925 -18.03 11.49 66.77
N GLY A 926 -17.39 10.36 67.03
CA GLY A 926 -17.46 9.63 68.29
C GLY A 926 -17.04 10.48 69.49
N ASP A 927 -15.83 11.04 69.46
CA ASP A 927 -15.28 11.96 70.46
C ASP A 927 -16.26 13.11 70.76
N ARG A 928 -16.82 13.73 69.70
CA ARG A 928 -17.82 14.80 69.82
C ARG A 928 -19.11 14.31 70.48
N ASN A 929 -19.63 13.16 70.06
CA ASN A 929 -20.87 12.60 70.58
C ASN A 929 -20.73 12.17 72.05
N GLU A 930 -19.56 11.64 72.45
CA GLU A 930 -19.23 11.41 73.85
C GLU A 930 -19.18 12.73 74.64
N TRP A 931 -18.56 13.78 74.11
CA TRP A 931 -18.57 15.10 74.76
C TRP A 931 -19.99 15.66 74.90
N HIS A 932 -20.84 15.54 73.87
CA HIS A 932 -22.24 15.98 73.95
C HIS A 932 -23.05 15.12 74.94
N GLY A 933 -22.81 13.80 75.00
CA GLY A 933 -23.42 12.90 75.98
C GLY A 933 -22.99 13.19 77.41
N ARG A 934 -21.70 13.47 77.64
CA ARG A 934 -21.17 13.90 78.96
C ARG A 934 -21.73 15.26 79.38
N PHE A 935 -21.91 16.19 78.45
CA PHE A 935 -22.52 17.51 78.70
C PHE A 935 -24.02 17.38 79.02
N LEU A 936 -24.76 16.54 78.31
CA LEU A 936 -26.16 16.24 78.58
C LEU A 936 -26.34 15.51 79.93
N ALA A 937 -25.46 14.57 80.27
CA ALA A 937 -25.48 13.91 81.57
C ALA A 937 -25.17 14.87 82.73
N ALA A 938 -24.21 15.79 82.54
CA ALA A 938 -23.90 16.86 83.49
C ALA A 938 -25.04 17.88 83.66
N ALA A 939 -26.06 17.86 82.79
CA ALA A 939 -27.25 18.71 82.85
C ALA A 939 -28.50 17.98 83.38
N GLN A 940 -28.38 16.72 83.87
CA GLN A 940 -29.54 15.88 84.23
C GLN A 940 -29.51 15.24 85.64
N ASP A 941 -28.57 15.61 86.53
CA ASP A 941 -28.58 15.19 87.95
C ASP A 941 -28.40 16.40 88.91
N PRO A 942 -28.95 16.38 90.14
CA PRO A 942 -29.83 17.49 90.54
C PRO A 942 -29.72 17.99 92.00
N ALA A 943 -30.13 19.25 92.25
CA ALA A 943 -30.58 19.71 93.57
C ALA A 943 -31.41 21.01 93.52
N ASP A 944 -32.46 21.04 94.34
CA ASP A 944 -33.22 22.17 94.88
C ASP A 944 -34.03 23.12 93.96
N GLU A 945 -35.06 23.72 94.58
CA GLU A 945 -36.33 24.17 93.97
C GLU A 945 -36.54 25.71 94.13
N PRO A 946 -37.72 26.34 93.84
CA PRO A 946 -37.85 27.17 92.64
C PRO A 946 -38.19 28.65 92.89
N ALA A 947 -38.07 29.50 91.86
CA ALA A 947 -38.70 30.82 91.87
C ALA A 947 -39.08 31.36 90.47
N SER A 948 -40.39 31.33 90.16
CA SER A 948 -41.14 32.27 89.31
C SER A 948 -40.80 32.45 87.81
N GLY A 949 -41.85 32.39 86.96
CA GLY A 949 -41.91 33.20 85.72
C GLY A 949 -41.87 32.49 84.37
N ALA A 950 -42.93 31.74 84.02
CA ALA A 950 -43.24 31.44 82.60
C ALA A 950 -43.87 32.67 81.91
N PRO A 951 -43.83 32.77 80.56
CA PRO A 951 -44.82 32.05 79.76
C PRO A 951 -44.22 31.03 78.76
N ALA A 952 -45.10 30.27 78.10
CA ALA A 952 -44.80 29.05 77.36
C ALA A 952 -44.12 29.27 75.98
N PRO A 953 -43.36 28.28 75.47
CA PRO A 953 -42.73 28.32 74.15
C PRO A 953 -43.72 28.03 73.01
N GLN A 954 -43.32 28.35 71.78
CA GLN A 954 -44.02 27.97 70.55
C GLN A 954 -43.00 27.49 69.52
N GLU A 955 -43.03 26.19 69.19
CA GLU A 955 -42.04 25.55 68.31
C GLU A 955 -42.50 25.43 66.85
N LEU A 956 -41.50 25.54 65.96
CA LEU A 956 -41.35 24.84 64.69
C LEU A 956 -42.49 24.90 63.65
N GLY A 957 -42.28 25.73 62.63
CA GLY A 957 -42.82 25.54 61.28
C GLY A 957 -41.68 25.61 60.26
N ALA A 958 -41.34 24.49 59.62
CA ALA A 958 -40.24 24.44 58.66
C ALA A 958 -40.66 24.94 57.27
N ALA A 959 -39.82 25.76 56.63
CA ALA A 959 -39.88 26.11 55.22
C ALA A 959 -38.47 26.00 54.62
N ASN A 960 -38.40 25.80 53.30
CA ASN A 960 -37.21 25.29 52.59
C ASN A 960 -36.87 26.18 51.38
N GLN A 961 -35.69 25.92 50.80
CA GLN A 961 -35.18 26.38 49.50
C GLN A 961 -34.43 27.72 49.46
N GLN A 962 -33.61 27.79 48.41
CA GLN A 962 -32.64 28.78 47.94
C GLN A 962 -32.89 30.24 48.40
N GLY A 963 -31.86 31.01 48.77
CA GLY A 963 -30.42 30.81 48.55
C GLY A 963 -29.95 31.51 47.27
N ASP A 964 -30.18 32.81 47.20
CA ASP A 964 -29.77 33.69 46.09
C ASP A 964 -28.40 34.33 46.40
N LEU A 965 -27.58 34.56 45.37
CA LEU A 965 -26.16 34.87 45.53
C LEU A 965 -25.89 36.39 45.61
N CYS A 966 -25.54 36.89 46.80
CA CYS A 966 -24.95 38.21 46.96
C CYS A 966 -23.41 38.11 46.99
N GLU A 967 -22.79 38.61 45.93
CA GLU A 967 -21.35 38.80 45.76
C GLU A 967 -20.83 39.89 46.73
N VAL A 968 -19.80 39.60 47.53
CA VAL A 968 -19.20 40.55 48.47
C VAL A 968 -17.68 40.57 48.33
N SER A 969 -17.16 41.70 47.86
CA SER A 969 -15.74 41.90 47.58
C SER A 969 -14.86 41.92 48.84
N LEU A 970 -13.74 41.21 48.80
CA LEU A 970 -12.72 41.24 49.86
C LEU A 970 -11.82 42.48 49.76
N ALA A 971 -12.23 43.58 50.39
CA ALA A 971 -11.36 44.74 50.64
C ALA A 971 -11.76 45.43 51.96
N GLY A 972 -10.95 45.27 53.02
CA GLY A 972 -11.26 45.83 54.33
C GLY A 972 -10.38 45.31 55.46
N SER A 973 -9.07 45.59 55.39
CA SER A 973 -8.15 45.27 56.51
C SER A 973 -8.27 46.35 57.59
N VAL A 974 -8.82 45.98 58.74
CA VAL A 974 -8.82 46.78 59.98
C VAL A 974 -8.62 45.83 61.16
N GLU A 975 -7.59 46.05 61.98
CA GLU A 975 -7.39 45.34 63.23
C GLU A 975 -8.41 45.78 64.29
N PRO A 976 -8.88 44.87 65.15
CA PRO A 976 -9.26 45.19 66.51
C PRO A 976 -8.22 44.66 67.52
N ALA A 977 -7.99 45.46 68.57
CA ALA A 977 -6.96 45.26 69.57
C ALA A 977 -7.12 44.00 70.45
N GLN A 978 -6.05 43.68 71.17
CA GLN A 978 -6.00 42.61 72.18
C GLN A 978 -7.10 42.76 73.26
N GLY A 979 -7.74 41.65 73.60
CA GLY A 979 -8.59 41.50 74.79
C GLY A 979 -8.47 40.09 75.35
N GLU A 980 -7.92 39.95 76.56
CA GLU A 980 -7.75 38.63 77.19
C GLU A 980 -9.07 38.11 77.77
N ALA A 981 -9.63 37.07 77.15
CA ALA A 981 -10.64 36.20 77.74
C ALA A 981 -10.25 34.73 77.46
N ARG A 982 -10.17 33.92 78.51
CA ARG A 982 -9.44 32.64 78.49
C ARG A 982 -10.37 31.44 78.60
N GLU A 983 -10.93 30.98 77.49
CA GLU A 983 -11.57 29.65 77.40
C GLU A 983 -11.70 29.13 75.95
N GLY A 984 -11.56 27.81 75.77
CA GLY A 984 -12.13 27.09 74.61
C GLY A 984 -11.53 27.29 73.21
N SER A 985 -10.20 27.33 73.02
CA SER A 985 -9.64 27.27 71.65
C SER A 985 -9.76 25.86 71.03
N PRO A 986 -10.23 25.70 69.78
CA PRO A 986 -10.42 24.39 69.13
C PRO A 986 -9.11 23.78 68.60
N ARG A 987 -8.03 23.81 69.38
CA ARG A 987 -6.71 23.26 69.01
C ARG A 987 -6.38 21.91 69.63
N ASP A 988 -7.03 21.52 70.72
CA ASP A 988 -6.54 20.46 71.61
C ASP A 988 -7.14 19.06 71.37
N ASN A 989 -7.87 18.85 70.26
CA ASN A 989 -8.30 17.50 69.85
C ASN A 989 -7.21 16.84 68.98
N PRO A 990 -6.56 15.74 69.42
CA PRO A 990 -5.48 15.09 68.67
C PRO A 990 -5.99 14.39 67.39
N THR A 991 -7.21 13.86 67.38
CA THR A 991 -7.87 13.28 66.20
C THR A 991 -8.01 14.33 65.09
N ALA A 992 -8.37 15.57 65.44
CA ALA A 992 -8.46 16.68 64.49
C ALA A 992 -7.09 17.11 63.93
N GLN A 993 -6.03 17.06 64.73
CA GLN A 993 -4.67 17.33 64.25
C GLN A 993 -4.19 16.25 63.26
N GLN A 994 -4.47 14.98 63.55
CA GLN A 994 -4.18 13.86 62.64
C GLN A 994 -4.92 13.99 61.30
N ILE A 995 -6.20 14.38 61.32
CA ILE A 995 -7.00 14.68 60.11
C ILE A 995 -6.34 15.79 59.29
N MET A 996 -5.95 16.92 59.90
CA MET A 996 -5.30 18.02 59.19
C MET A 996 -3.94 17.63 58.59
N GLN A 997 -3.17 16.77 59.25
CA GLN A 997 -1.92 16.26 58.69
C GLN A 997 -2.15 15.29 57.54
N LEU A 998 -3.06 14.32 57.69
CA LEU A 998 -3.39 13.35 56.65
C LEU A 998 -3.94 14.02 55.39
N LEU A 999 -4.82 15.03 55.54
CA LEU A 999 -5.28 15.87 54.44
C LEU A 999 -4.12 16.61 53.73
N ARG A 1000 -3.14 17.14 54.48
CA ARG A 1000 -1.95 17.77 53.90
C ARG A 1000 -1.06 16.78 53.14
N GLU A 1001 -0.97 15.53 53.60
CA GLU A 1001 -0.25 14.43 52.97
C GLU A 1001 -1.01 13.75 51.81
N MET A 1002 -2.30 14.05 51.64
CA MET A 1002 -3.10 13.74 50.45
C MET A 1002 -3.03 14.89 49.43
N GLN A 1003 -3.05 16.14 49.90
CA GLN A 1003 -2.97 17.34 49.06
C GLN A 1003 -1.59 17.55 48.44
N ASN A 1004 -0.53 17.08 49.11
CA ASN A 1004 0.84 17.09 48.61
C ASN A 1004 1.41 15.66 48.64
N PRO A 1005 1.11 14.80 47.64
CA PRO A 1005 1.79 13.51 47.51
C PRO A 1005 3.29 13.76 47.30
N ARG A 1006 4.15 13.11 48.10
CA ARG A 1006 5.60 13.32 48.06
C ARG A 1006 6.16 12.98 46.68
N GLU A 1007 6.72 13.98 46.00
CA GLU A 1007 7.60 13.76 44.86
C GLU A 1007 8.78 12.86 45.28
N ARG A 1008 8.80 11.62 44.76
CA ARG A 1008 9.89 10.67 45.01
C ARG A 1008 10.99 10.93 43.96
N PRO A 1009 12.27 11.20 44.33
CA PRO A 1009 13.28 11.64 43.37
C PRO A 1009 13.57 10.60 42.26
N GLY A 1010 13.18 10.91 41.02
CA GLY A 1010 13.40 10.02 39.87
C GLY A 1010 12.78 10.51 38.57
N LEU A 1011 13.51 11.40 37.88
CA LEU A 1011 13.21 12.08 36.60
C LEU A 1011 12.32 13.34 36.69
N GLY A 1012 12.95 14.48 36.39
CA GLY A 1012 12.40 15.64 35.65
C GLY A 1012 11.08 16.27 36.09
N SER A 1013 11.13 17.54 36.50
CA SER A 1013 9.97 18.42 36.64
C SER A 1013 9.33 18.75 35.28
N ASN A 1014 8.57 17.81 34.73
CA ASN A 1014 7.64 18.09 33.64
C ASN A 1014 6.45 18.88 34.23
N PRO A 1015 6.06 20.04 33.67
CA PRO A 1015 4.91 20.78 34.18
C PRO A 1015 3.64 19.94 34.01
N CYS A 1016 2.84 19.82 35.06
CA CYS A 1016 1.52 19.18 35.01
C CYS A 1016 0.54 20.05 34.20
N ILE A 1017 0.53 19.87 32.88
CA ILE A 1017 -0.47 20.45 31.98
C ILE A 1017 -1.86 19.89 32.37
N PRO A 1018 -2.83 20.73 32.80
CA PRO A 1018 -4.13 20.23 33.25
C PRO A 1018 -4.99 19.74 32.08
N PHE A 1019 -5.10 18.42 31.90
CA PHE A 1019 -5.95 17.82 30.88
C PHE A 1019 -7.44 17.91 31.26
N PHE A 1020 -8.07 19.03 30.87
CA PHE A 1020 -9.52 19.19 30.98
C PHE A 1020 -10.26 18.40 29.90
N TYR A 1021 -10.90 17.31 30.29
CA TYR A 1021 -11.85 16.59 29.45
C TYR A 1021 -13.17 17.36 29.38
N ARG A 1022 -13.40 18.11 28.29
CA ARG A 1022 -14.72 18.56 27.88
C ARG A 1022 -15.15 17.78 26.66
N ALA A 1023 -16.32 17.15 26.71
CA ALA A 1023 -16.93 16.56 25.52
C ALA A 1023 -17.28 17.68 24.53
N ASP A 1024 -16.80 17.55 23.30
CA ASP A 1024 -17.42 18.19 22.14
C ASP A 1024 -18.80 17.53 21.95
N GLU A 1025 -19.79 18.27 21.44
CA GLU A 1025 -21.15 17.81 21.11
C GLU A 1025 -21.18 16.80 19.93
N ASN A 1026 -20.09 16.05 19.74
CA ASN A 1026 -19.84 15.05 18.69
C ASN A 1026 -19.08 13.82 19.24
N ASP A 1027 -18.92 13.71 20.57
CA ASP A 1027 -18.17 12.65 21.28
C ASP A 1027 -16.68 12.48 20.91
N GLU A 1028 -16.09 13.40 20.15
CA GLU A 1028 -14.65 13.43 19.89
C GLU A 1028 -13.86 14.04 21.07
N VAL A 1029 -13.03 13.23 21.72
CA VAL A 1029 -12.15 13.66 22.81
C VAL A 1029 -10.96 14.45 22.26
N LYS A 1030 -11.10 15.78 22.17
CA LYS A 1030 -10.01 16.70 21.84
C LYS A 1030 -9.17 16.99 23.08
N ILE A 1031 -7.91 16.52 23.06
CA ILE A 1031 -6.91 16.90 24.06
C ILE A 1031 -6.43 18.32 23.76
N THR A 1032 -7.01 19.33 24.40
CA THR A 1032 -6.44 20.69 24.41
C THR A 1032 -5.33 20.78 25.44
N VAL A 1033 -4.11 21.03 24.95
CA VAL A 1033 -2.97 21.49 25.72
C VAL A 1033 -3.01 23.03 25.75
N ILE A 1034 -2.77 23.62 26.93
CA ILE A 1034 -2.50 25.04 27.14
C ILE A 1034 -1.06 25.15 27.65
#